data_AF-A0A928ZS42-F1
#
_entry.id   AF-A0A928ZS42-F1
#
_cell.length_a   1.000
_cell.length_b   1.000
_cell.length_c   1.000
_cell.angle_alpha   90.00
_cell.angle_beta   90.00
_cell.angle_gamma   90.00
#
_symmetry.space_group_name_H-M   'P 1'
#
loop_
_entity.id
_entity.type
_entity.pdbx_description
1 polymer ?
#
loop_
_entity_poly.entity_id
_entity_poly.type
_entity_poly.pdbx_seq_one_letter_code
_entity_poly.pdbx_strand_id
1 'polypeptide(L)'
;MDRQSGAKSGREEKAQSRKLTEDQKRDTAVYRFLLSLTDLDLSDEGSELPNETSIAKQWGLQNNRIFVRRVLRSVLFKELYEDKKDEKKVTVPGLTLSKLVGILSSLQSYKRENQSLDAKQKASALLTRADKFKALSLFFQLSPIERDTLKMKLQGEALLREIYEKASDATGPYEKEDINRLYDLLINSSKDIGFEKFDNNGPESQPAYAIEKTLRARPQPPTMQGFIRQTVSDYARQYLQGLSSEEEAQRINAFIEQVEREIDRIELQSGIEQMGSFLPGYGEESKSQRLNSYLLPAFVKRLIYSVIDNELLTDEFPVHIKYFKIERVKPLPLRIKDEKDSDGLLNSKFLEGRTEPNQLTPRQLSARGSSLGLERQVAYKVRVHFYIKVPKNYKIQFEETATEDIDKQTKLEFSEEVVGIGSPISHIIAVIDRVLLWDIPALKDYISVVENVRQRDEVIGTLPNSPVWSHCVVKLHQRKDVQAAIRDKADCADVATGIEVASANFCGFDLIETSAKAALYARLKLIKQALSTMPTVTKESYMEELCRRVEEVSALKKAKQRLSLYPFSLRAMEGEIKEYLIENDKYKKGHEKIASSNIVRWSSVSIEAVLSIAEANLKEGLVQIAKKQLDILQPYFERDEPDQVDELLQARYHLCFFRYYYLSDIEAPYCEMRDRYTAVRRASEELDKAERCLEQRLKYYDKLSERSLSNLNPQFYFLSRVYAHRAKLHIFFPDYITATGKEPLNKLIEPIKLLESARVYAARDGDAALYAQWSAYQSWCYIMLAYLTPEKAIPDIDGFSKEDCLDWARRLMKHAENCYSEQGKICYQQIKNNGGKETEYSCPLPRAEDRSLAILDDVVKWLRPAYDSIATRYVGVMHYEKYGDTFVQVAPLIQELRKEDGTDQKKNQTIGGANREFVKLQLDLLKGPLEEDYLEDEDTNSSNRSDSTYLFGMKSGILLFSKGMFFLCKQYDSEDDFKYNVRTKSMRMFQYCCAITLDGTRRIEEDNPSWPNWAKPGHRVFSRSVPDIEEIDDHSPIDEHWRDRLLQYLYPHRLTQFADLGKIFIVVCRLILIATDPSVEEIYSSSKSWNESNKLLKRQIDRVRKIVQELRENKDIPFDDKHARGQKRYNGHLVSHYEALDKYVESFIRALKDKDISNLNGIHIRDQIVTDVFRIIRGDVDVSPRV
;
A
#
# COMPACT_ATOMS: atom_id res chain seq x y z
N MET A 1 60.02 -29.78 8.10
CA MET A 1 59.44 -28.84 7.12
C MET A 1 58.34 -29.48 6.25
N ASP A 2 57.92 -30.72 6.47
CA ASP A 2 56.99 -31.45 5.58
C ASP A 2 55.51 -31.48 6.00
N ARG A 3 55.05 -30.58 6.89
CA ARG A 3 53.62 -30.53 7.30
C ARG A 3 52.86 -29.28 6.85
N GLN A 4 53.53 -28.30 6.23
CA GLN A 4 52.88 -27.09 5.68
C GLN A 4 52.60 -27.16 4.17
N SER A 5 53.24 -28.07 3.42
CA SER A 5 52.95 -28.28 1.99
C SER A 5 51.65 -29.06 1.75
N GLY A 6 51.34 -30.06 2.59
CA GLY A 6 50.13 -30.88 2.46
C GLY A 6 48.81 -30.16 2.78
N ALA A 7 48.83 -29.10 3.60
CA ALA A 7 47.64 -28.29 3.90
C ALA A 7 47.31 -27.27 2.80
N LYS A 8 48.32 -26.82 2.03
CA LYS A 8 48.13 -26.02 0.82
C LYS A 8 47.69 -26.88 -0.36
N SER A 9 48.33 -28.03 -0.60
CA SER A 9 47.90 -28.93 -1.68
C SER A 9 46.50 -29.50 -1.43
N GLY A 10 46.14 -29.84 -0.20
CA GLY A 10 44.79 -30.33 0.13
C GLY A 10 43.68 -29.27 0.05
N ARG A 11 44.02 -27.97 0.16
CA ARG A 11 43.07 -26.86 -0.10
C ARG A 11 42.96 -26.57 -1.60
N GLU A 12 44.06 -26.64 -2.35
CA GLU A 12 44.07 -26.51 -3.81
C GLU A 12 43.38 -27.69 -4.50
N GLU A 13 43.57 -28.92 -4.02
CA GLU A 13 42.87 -30.13 -4.51
C GLU A 13 41.37 -30.09 -4.17
N LYS A 14 40.99 -29.60 -2.98
CA LYS A 14 39.57 -29.39 -2.65
C LYS A 14 38.94 -28.30 -3.51
N ALA A 15 39.67 -27.21 -3.79
CA ALA A 15 39.22 -26.14 -4.69
C ALA A 15 39.11 -26.62 -6.14
N GLN A 16 40.09 -27.38 -6.65
CA GLN A 16 40.08 -27.99 -7.97
C GLN A 16 38.99 -29.04 -8.12
N SER A 17 38.77 -29.90 -7.11
CA SER A 17 37.67 -30.88 -7.15
C SER A 17 36.30 -30.21 -7.13
N ARG A 18 36.12 -29.12 -6.35
CA ARG A 18 34.89 -28.31 -6.38
C ARG A 18 34.68 -27.64 -7.73
N LYS A 19 35.73 -27.07 -8.33
CA LYS A 19 35.71 -26.47 -9.67
C LYS A 19 35.27 -27.48 -10.73
N LEU A 20 35.85 -28.68 -10.71
CA LEU A 20 35.44 -29.82 -11.55
C LEU A 20 33.97 -30.25 -11.34
N THR A 21 33.45 -30.14 -10.12
CA THR A 21 32.07 -30.54 -9.80
C THR A 21 31.05 -29.50 -10.30
N GLU A 22 31.39 -28.21 -10.24
CA GLU A 22 30.54 -27.12 -10.73
C GLU A 22 30.57 -26.98 -12.25
N ASP A 23 31.74 -27.15 -12.88
CA ASP A 23 31.87 -27.27 -14.34
C ASP A 23 31.00 -28.41 -14.88
N GLN A 24 31.00 -29.56 -14.19
CA GLN A 24 30.15 -30.69 -14.54
C GLN A 24 28.66 -30.36 -14.41
N LYS A 25 28.24 -29.58 -13.39
CA LYS A 25 26.83 -29.16 -13.24
C LYS A 25 26.39 -28.18 -14.33
N ARG A 26 27.24 -27.19 -14.65
CA ARG A 26 27.01 -26.24 -15.75
C ARG A 26 26.88 -26.98 -17.07
N ASP A 27 27.86 -27.82 -17.39
CA ASP A 27 27.87 -28.57 -18.65
C ASP A 27 26.66 -29.53 -18.72
N THR A 28 26.25 -30.13 -17.59
CA THR A 28 25.01 -30.93 -17.51
C THR A 28 23.78 -30.11 -17.87
N ALA A 29 23.64 -28.89 -17.32
CA ALA A 29 22.50 -28.02 -17.58
C ALA A 29 22.45 -27.57 -19.05
N VAL A 30 23.60 -27.21 -19.62
CA VAL A 30 23.69 -26.83 -21.04
C VAL A 30 23.37 -28.03 -21.94
N TYR A 31 23.94 -29.20 -21.68
CA TYR A 31 23.63 -30.39 -22.48
C TYR A 31 22.18 -30.83 -22.35
N ARG A 32 21.57 -30.73 -21.17
CA ARG A 32 20.14 -31.02 -20.98
C ARG A 32 19.27 -30.10 -21.82
N PHE A 33 19.61 -28.81 -21.87
CA PHE A 33 18.93 -27.86 -22.74
C PHE A 33 19.14 -28.16 -24.23
N LEU A 34 20.37 -28.47 -24.66
CA LEU A 34 20.66 -28.86 -26.04
C LEU A 34 19.92 -30.14 -26.46
N LEU A 35 19.76 -31.10 -25.55
CA LEU A 35 19.00 -32.33 -25.78
C LEU A 35 17.49 -32.07 -25.89
N SER A 36 16.96 -31.04 -25.23
CA SER A 36 15.56 -30.62 -25.42
C SER A 36 15.30 -30.00 -26.81
N LEU A 37 16.36 -29.55 -27.48
CA LEU A 37 16.29 -28.94 -28.82
C LEU A 37 16.50 -29.96 -29.95
N THR A 38 16.92 -31.19 -29.61
CA THR A 38 17.10 -32.31 -30.54
C THR A 38 15.86 -33.19 -30.64
N ASP A 39 15.61 -33.73 -31.83
CA ASP A 39 14.61 -34.76 -32.03
C ASP A 39 15.18 -36.09 -31.51
N LEU A 40 14.63 -36.56 -30.40
CA LEU A 40 15.03 -37.81 -29.73
C LEU A 40 14.31 -38.99 -30.41
N ASP A 41 14.65 -39.32 -31.66
CA ASP A 41 14.11 -40.51 -32.31
C ASP A 41 14.41 -41.77 -31.48
N LEU A 42 13.43 -42.65 -31.31
CA LEU A 42 13.63 -43.96 -30.67
C LEU A 42 14.36 -44.90 -31.64
N SER A 43 15.20 -45.80 -31.13
CA SER A 43 15.83 -46.83 -31.98
C SER A 43 14.78 -47.80 -32.54
N ASP A 44 14.88 -48.17 -33.82
CA ASP A 44 13.98 -49.11 -34.52
C ASP A 44 13.90 -50.53 -33.90
N GLU A 45 14.76 -50.86 -32.92
CA GLU A 45 14.87 -52.19 -32.30
C GLU A 45 14.00 -52.39 -31.04
N GLY A 46 13.00 -51.53 -30.78
CA GLY A 46 12.10 -51.71 -29.64
C GLY A 46 12.73 -51.40 -28.27
N SER A 47 13.78 -50.59 -28.24
CA SER A 47 14.36 -50.06 -27.00
C SER A 47 13.87 -48.65 -26.71
N GLU A 48 13.54 -48.33 -25.46
CA GLU A 48 13.13 -46.98 -24.99
C GLU A 48 14.29 -45.94 -25.02
N LEU A 49 15.40 -46.24 -25.71
CA LEU A 49 16.61 -45.41 -25.69
C LEU A 49 16.71 -44.50 -26.92
N PRO A 50 17.21 -43.25 -26.74
CA PRO A 50 17.38 -42.30 -27.84
C PRO A 50 18.40 -42.79 -28.89
N ASN A 51 18.11 -42.55 -30.17
CA ASN A 51 19.00 -42.87 -31.28
C ASN A 51 20.23 -41.95 -31.28
N GLU A 52 21.32 -42.44 -30.68
CA GLU A 52 22.61 -41.74 -30.57
C GLU A 52 23.16 -41.28 -31.93
N THR A 53 22.89 -42.04 -33.00
CA THR A 53 23.31 -41.75 -34.37
C THR A 53 22.52 -40.58 -34.98
N SER A 54 21.22 -40.50 -34.69
CA SER A 54 20.38 -39.36 -35.09
C SER A 54 20.84 -38.07 -34.38
N ILE A 55 21.04 -38.13 -33.07
CA ILE A 55 21.52 -36.99 -32.27
C ILE A 55 22.93 -36.55 -32.69
N ALA A 56 23.84 -37.48 -32.97
CA ALA A 56 25.17 -37.17 -33.48
C ALA A 56 25.13 -36.47 -34.84
N LYS A 57 24.18 -36.84 -35.71
CA LYS A 57 23.94 -36.16 -36.98
C LYS A 57 23.41 -34.72 -36.77
N GLN A 58 22.46 -34.56 -35.86
CA GLN A 58 21.88 -33.26 -35.47
C GLN A 58 22.91 -32.30 -34.87
N TRP A 59 23.85 -32.80 -34.07
CA TRP A 59 24.90 -31.99 -33.43
C TRP A 59 26.13 -31.74 -34.33
N GLY A 60 26.12 -32.21 -35.59
CA GLY A 60 27.28 -32.09 -36.50
C GLY A 60 28.47 -32.95 -36.07
N LEU A 61 28.23 -33.98 -35.24
CA LEU A 61 29.21 -34.89 -34.68
C LEU A 61 29.08 -36.30 -35.28
N GLN A 62 28.83 -36.37 -36.59
CA GLN A 62 28.57 -37.64 -37.32
C GLN A 62 29.68 -38.68 -37.12
N ASN A 63 30.94 -38.23 -36.94
CA ASN A 63 32.09 -39.10 -36.72
C ASN A 63 32.39 -39.38 -35.23
N ASN A 64 31.59 -38.86 -34.29
CA ASN A 64 31.85 -38.93 -32.85
C ASN A 64 30.61 -39.34 -32.03
N ARG A 65 29.98 -40.45 -32.41
CA ARG A 65 28.86 -41.07 -31.69
C ARG A 65 29.18 -41.36 -30.21
N ILE A 66 30.43 -41.71 -29.91
CA ILE A 66 30.91 -42.04 -28.56
C ILE A 66 30.74 -40.83 -27.62
N PHE A 67 30.93 -39.60 -28.14
CA PHE A 67 30.73 -38.38 -27.36
C PHE A 67 29.26 -38.19 -26.96
N VAL A 68 28.33 -38.33 -27.91
CA VAL A 68 26.87 -38.21 -27.65
C VAL A 68 26.41 -39.27 -26.65
N ARG A 69 26.89 -40.52 -26.80
CA ARG A 69 26.65 -41.60 -25.84
C ARG A 69 27.11 -41.23 -24.42
N ARG A 70 28.28 -40.60 -24.26
CA ARG A 70 28.75 -40.14 -22.94
C ARG A 70 27.88 -39.02 -22.38
N VAL A 71 27.43 -38.08 -23.20
CA VAL A 71 26.53 -37.00 -22.77
C VAL A 71 25.20 -37.57 -22.29
N LEU A 72 24.53 -38.42 -23.09
CA LEU A 72 23.25 -39.06 -22.72
C LEU A 72 23.35 -39.85 -21.42
N ARG A 73 24.41 -40.66 -21.27
CA ARG A 73 24.67 -41.46 -20.06
C ARG A 73 25.10 -40.64 -18.85
N SER A 74 25.53 -39.39 -19.03
CA SER A 74 25.85 -38.48 -17.92
C SER A 74 24.68 -37.62 -17.48
N VAL A 75 23.86 -37.14 -18.43
CA VAL A 75 22.78 -36.16 -18.20
C VAL A 75 21.45 -36.84 -17.88
N LEU A 76 21.11 -37.92 -18.61
CA LEU A 76 19.84 -38.65 -18.50
C LEU A 76 20.00 -39.99 -17.73
N PHE A 77 21.09 -40.15 -16.96
CA PHE A 77 21.43 -41.42 -16.27
C PHE A 77 20.27 -41.97 -15.43
N LYS A 78 19.66 -41.13 -14.58
CA LYS A 78 18.53 -41.50 -13.72
C LYS A 78 17.24 -41.78 -14.48
N GLU A 79 17.07 -41.16 -15.64
CA GLU A 79 15.81 -41.19 -16.39
C GLU A 79 15.74 -42.40 -17.33
N LEU A 80 16.89 -42.89 -17.83
CA LEU A 80 16.92 -43.89 -18.91
C LEU A 80 17.91 -45.06 -18.70
N TYR A 81 18.84 -44.96 -17.74
CA TYR A 81 19.97 -45.91 -17.62
C TYR A 81 20.15 -46.51 -16.22
N GLU A 82 19.34 -46.12 -15.22
CA GLU A 82 19.49 -46.55 -13.82
C GLU A 82 19.19 -48.04 -13.59
N ASP A 83 18.31 -48.65 -14.40
CA ASP A 83 17.89 -50.06 -14.27
C ASP A 83 18.88 -51.08 -14.86
N LYS A 84 19.94 -50.62 -15.54
CA LYS A 84 20.96 -51.51 -16.12
C LYS A 84 22.10 -51.76 -15.14
N LYS A 85 22.10 -52.95 -14.52
CA LYS A 85 23.04 -53.41 -13.47
C LYS A 85 24.55 -53.30 -13.79
N ASP A 86 24.93 -53.10 -15.06
CA ASP A 86 26.33 -53.04 -15.52
C ASP A 86 26.84 -51.64 -15.88
N GLU A 87 26.02 -50.58 -15.82
CA GLU A 87 26.42 -49.24 -16.27
C GLU A 87 26.83 -48.31 -15.10
N LYS A 88 28.11 -47.87 -15.10
CA LYS A 88 28.63 -46.86 -14.15
C LYS A 88 28.30 -45.46 -14.64
N LYS A 89 27.86 -44.58 -13.73
CA LYS A 89 27.65 -43.15 -13.99
C LYS A 89 28.91 -42.51 -14.58
N VAL A 90 28.81 -42.02 -15.82
CA VAL A 90 29.93 -41.42 -16.56
C VAL A 90 30.01 -39.92 -16.21
N THR A 91 31.24 -39.40 -16.07
CA THR A 91 31.47 -37.96 -15.88
C THR A 91 31.08 -37.18 -17.13
N VAL A 92 30.41 -36.05 -16.93
CA VAL A 92 29.92 -35.18 -18.02
C VAL A 92 31.12 -34.71 -18.86
N PRO A 93 31.07 -34.87 -20.20
CA PRO A 93 32.13 -34.38 -21.07
C PRO A 93 32.27 -32.86 -20.97
N GLY A 94 33.50 -32.32 -20.97
CA GLY A 94 33.71 -30.87 -20.94
C GLY A 94 33.15 -30.18 -22.19
N LEU A 95 32.40 -29.10 -21.99
CA LEU A 95 31.85 -28.27 -23.06
C LEU A 95 32.73 -27.02 -23.25
N THR A 96 33.12 -26.72 -24.50
CA THR A 96 33.80 -25.47 -24.86
C THR A 96 32.87 -24.57 -25.66
N LEU A 97 33.06 -23.25 -25.61
CA LEU A 97 32.26 -22.28 -26.37
C LEU A 97 32.24 -22.61 -27.87
N SER A 98 33.42 -22.91 -28.42
CA SER A 98 33.56 -23.30 -29.83
C SER A 98 32.72 -24.53 -30.19
N LYS A 99 32.60 -25.48 -29.27
CA LYS A 99 31.83 -26.71 -29.45
C LYS A 99 30.34 -26.48 -29.26
N LEU A 100 29.95 -25.62 -28.32
CA LEU A 100 28.57 -25.18 -28.15
C LEU A 100 28.06 -24.45 -29.40
N VAL A 101 28.85 -23.49 -29.91
CA VAL A 101 28.53 -22.75 -31.15
C VAL A 101 28.46 -23.72 -32.33
N GLY A 102 29.39 -24.69 -32.42
CA GLY A 102 29.35 -25.75 -33.43
C GLY A 102 28.11 -26.65 -33.35
N ILE A 103 27.65 -27.01 -32.15
CA ILE A 103 26.43 -27.81 -31.97
C ILE A 103 25.20 -26.97 -32.36
N LEU A 104 25.13 -25.70 -31.96
CA LEU A 104 24.02 -24.80 -32.30
C LEU A 104 23.94 -24.50 -33.80
N SER A 105 25.08 -24.27 -34.46
CA SER A 105 25.11 -24.08 -35.92
C SER A 105 24.71 -25.34 -36.66
N SER A 106 25.17 -26.51 -36.20
CA SER A 106 24.81 -27.80 -36.79
C SER A 106 23.34 -28.14 -36.61
N LEU A 107 22.78 -27.90 -35.41
CA LEU A 107 21.34 -28.05 -35.16
C LEU A 107 20.52 -27.13 -36.05
N GLN A 108 20.99 -25.90 -36.27
CA GLN A 108 20.30 -24.96 -37.15
C GLN A 108 20.36 -25.40 -38.61
N SER A 109 21.51 -25.89 -39.09
CA SER A 109 21.65 -26.45 -40.44
C SER A 109 20.80 -27.70 -40.62
N TYR A 110 20.82 -28.63 -39.66
CA TYR A 110 20.01 -29.85 -39.69
C TYR A 110 18.51 -29.54 -39.77
N LYS A 111 18.02 -28.60 -38.95
CA LYS A 111 16.62 -28.17 -38.99
C LYS A 111 16.25 -27.47 -40.31
N ARG A 112 17.17 -26.71 -40.92
CA ARG A 112 16.96 -26.12 -42.27
C ARG A 112 16.88 -27.18 -43.36
N GLU A 113 17.72 -28.20 -43.31
CA GLU A 113 17.75 -29.29 -44.30
C GLU A 113 16.48 -30.16 -44.23
N ASN A 114 15.99 -30.43 -43.02
CA ASN A 114 14.81 -31.28 -42.81
C ASN A 114 13.45 -30.57 -42.93
N GLN A 115 13.41 -29.24 -43.09
CA GLN A 115 12.17 -28.49 -43.31
C GLN A 115 11.40 -28.89 -44.59
N SER A 116 12.06 -29.54 -45.54
CA SER A 116 11.49 -29.92 -46.84
C SER A 116 10.84 -31.30 -46.89
N LEU A 117 11.01 -32.15 -45.87
CA LEU A 117 10.73 -33.59 -45.96
C LEU A 117 9.51 -34.08 -45.18
N ASP A 118 9.01 -33.35 -44.17
CA ASP A 118 7.90 -33.85 -43.33
C ASP A 118 6.84 -32.76 -43.01
N ALA A 119 5.77 -32.72 -43.81
CA ALA A 119 4.62 -31.84 -43.59
C ALA A 119 3.58 -32.42 -42.61
N LYS A 120 3.77 -33.63 -42.06
CA LYS A 120 2.76 -34.35 -41.26
C LYS A 120 3.11 -34.58 -39.78
N GLN A 121 4.36 -34.38 -39.36
CA GLN A 121 4.72 -34.32 -37.94
C GLN A 121 5.03 -32.86 -37.59
N LYS A 122 4.56 -32.38 -36.44
CA LYS A 122 4.73 -31.00 -35.95
C LYS A 122 6.18 -30.55 -36.15
N ALA A 123 6.44 -29.79 -37.23
CA ALA A 123 7.76 -29.36 -37.63
C ALA A 123 8.41 -28.59 -36.47
N SER A 124 9.55 -29.09 -35.99
CA SER A 124 10.32 -28.44 -34.94
C SER A 124 10.88 -27.12 -35.49
N ALA A 125 10.43 -26.00 -34.91
CA ALA A 125 10.79 -24.66 -35.36
C ALA A 125 12.32 -24.46 -35.44
N LEU A 126 12.77 -23.63 -36.39
CA LEU A 126 14.17 -23.17 -36.45
C LEU A 126 14.60 -22.63 -35.07
N LEU A 127 15.86 -22.86 -34.68
CA LEU A 127 16.40 -22.35 -33.42
C LEU A 127 16.18 -20.84 -33.30
N THR A 128 15.35 -20.42 -32.34
CA THR A 128 15.02 -19.01 -32.15
C THR A 128 16.20 -18.24 -31.57
N ARG A 129 16.17 -16.90 -31.67
CA ARG A 129 17.15 -16.01 -31.02
C ARG A 129 17.23 -16.29 -29.52
N ALA A 130 16.08 -16.58 -28.89
CA ALA A 130 15.96 -16.91 -27.48
C ALA A 130 16.63 -18.25 -27.13
N ASP A 131 16.50 -19.28 -27.98
CA ASP A 131 17.11 -20.59 -27.72
C ASP A 131 18.63 -20.54 -27.76
N LYS A 132 19.19 -19.82 -28.74
CA LYS A 132 20.65 -19.61 -28.85
C LYS A 132 21.19 -18.80 -27.67
N PHE A 133 20.45 -17.76 -27.26
CA PHE A 133 20.79 -16.95 -26.09
C PHE A 133 20.71 -17.76 -24.79
N LYS A 134 19.71 -18.62 -24.63
CA LYS A 134 19.55 -19.48 -23.45
C LYS A 134 20.68 -20.51 -23.35
N ALA A 135 21.08 -21.13 -24.46
CA ALA A 135 22.22 -22.04 -24.49
C ALA A 135 23.55 -21.34 -24.12
N LEU A 136 23.79 -20.14 -24.65
CA LEU A 136 25.00 -19.35 -24.36
C LEU A 136 24.99 -18.82 -22.93
N SER A 137 23.87 -18.30 -22.43
CA SER A 137 23.77 -17.81 -21.05
C SER A 137 23.97 -18.91 -20.01
N LEU A 138 23.40 -20.11 -20.22
CA LEU A 138 23.65 -21.28 -19.37
C LEU A 138 25.14 -21.71 -19.39
N PHE A 139 25.83 -21.52 -20.51
CA PHE A 139 27.26 -21.84 -20.66
C PHE A 139 28.18 -20.78 -20.02
N PHE A 140 27.76 -19.52 -20.00
CA PHE A 140 28.56 -18.41 -19.46
C PHE A 140 28.26 -18.07 -17.99
N GLN A 141 27.39 -18.83 -17.31
CA GLN A 141 27.25 -18.72 -15.85
C GLN A 141 28.57 -19.09 -15.18
N LEU A 142 29.37 -18.07 -14.86
CA LEU A 142 30.60 -18.21 -14.08
C LEU A 142 30.24 -18.65 -12.67
N SER A 143 30.90 -19.70 -12.19
CA SER A 143 30.79 -20.13 -10.80
C SER A 143 31.27 -19.01 -9.84
N PRO A 144 30.80 -18.97 -8.59
CA PRO A 144 31.25 -17.98 -7.61
C PRO A 144 32.78 -17.98 -7.45
N ILE A 145 33.40 -19.17 -7.51
CA ILE A 145 34.84 -19.38 -7.39
C ILE A 145 35.61 -18.83 -8.60
N GLU A 146 35.06 -18.93 -9.82
CA GLU A 146 35.65 -18.37 -11.04
C GLU A 146 35.58 -16.85 -11.08
N ARG A 147 34.49 -16.27 -10.58
CA ARG A 147 34.35 -14.80 -10.47
C ARG A 147 35.41 -14.21 -9.53
N ASP A 148 35.65 -14.88 -8.40
CA ASP A 148 36.68 -14.51 -7.44
C ASP A 148 38.10 -14.65 -8.00
N THR A 149 38.37 -15.73 -8.75
CA THR A 149 39.70 -15.92 -9.37
C THR A 149 39.98 -14.96 -10.52
N LEU A 150 38.95 -14.57 -11.28
CA LEU A 150 39.07 -13.64 -12.39
C LEU A 150 38.95 -12.16 -11.96
N LYS A 151 38.67 -11.89 -10.68
CA LYS A 151 38.39 -10.54 -10.14
C LYS A 151 37.33 -9.77 -10.95
N MET A 152 36.39 -10.48 -11.56
CA MET A 152 35.38 -9.88 -12.43
C MET A 152 34.19 -9.42 -11.59
N LYS A 153 34.09 -8.10 -11.36
CA LYS A 153 32.87 -7.48 -10.83
C LYS A 153 31.80 -7.47 -11.92
N LEU A 154 30.94 -8.50 -11.96
CA LEU A 154 29.58 -8.57 -12.52
C LEU A 154 29.28 -8.04 -13.96
N GLN A 155 30.21 -7.42 -14.67
CA GLN A 155 29.96 -6.77 -15.96
C GLN A 155 29.96 -7.73 -17.17
N GLY A 156 30.30 -9.01 -16.97
CA GLY A 156 30.38 -9.99 -18.06
C GLY A 156 29.07 -10.18 -18.84
N GLU A 157 27.90 -10.02 -18.22
CA GLU A 157 26.59 -10.20 -18.87
C GLU A 157 26.19 -9.02 -19.78
N ALA A 158 26.49 -7.79 -19.39
CA ALA A 158 26.29 -6.61 -20.24
C ALA A 158 27.25 -6.63 -21.44
N LEU A 159 28.47 -7.11 -21.19
CA LEU A 159 29.51 -7.35 -22.17
C LEU A 159 29.10 -8.46 -23.16
N LEU A 160 28.53 -9.57 -22.67
CA LEU A 160 27.95 -10.66 -23.47
C LEU A 160 26.75 -10.21 -24.29
N ARG A 161 25.93 -9.29 -23.77
CA ARG A 161 24.83 -8.67 -24.52
C ARG A 161 25.34 -7.74 -25.62
N GLU A 162 26.40 -6.96 -25.38
CA GLU A 162 27.01 -6.11 -26.40
C GLU A 162 27.76 -6.93 -27.47
N ILE A 163 28.45 -8.01 -27.05
CA ILE A 163 29.00 -9.04 -27.94
C ILE A 163 27.87 -9.62 -28.78
N TYR A 164 26.73 -10.00 -28.18
CA TYR A 164 25.61 -10.60 -28.89
C TYR A 164 24.87 -9.61 -29.81
N GLU A 165 24.64 -8.37 -29.40
CA GLU A 165 24.00 -7.32 -30.22
C GLU A 165 24.86 -6.93 -31.41
N LYS A 166 26.19 -6.88 -31.26
CA LYS A 166 27.13 -6.73 -32.39
C LYS A 166 27.29 -8.01 -33.20
N ALA A 167 27.03 -9.19 -32.62
CA ALA A 167 27.19 -10.49 -33.24
C ALA A 167 25.97 -11.06 -33.99
N SER A 168 24.80 -10.46 -33.79
CA SER A 168 23.53 -11.00 -34.31
C SER A 168 23.05 -10.35 -35.61
N ASP A 169 23.95 -9.77 -36.41
CA ASP A 169 23.64 -9.49 -37.83
C ASP A 169 23.58 -10.82 -38.60
N ALA A 170 22.45 -11.05 -39.27
CA ALA A 170 21.96 -12.36 -39.66
C ALA A 170 22.61 -13.00 -40.92
N THR A 171 23.70 -12.45 -41.46
CA THR A 171 24.14 -12.80 -42.84
C THR A 171 25.45 -13.56 -42.98
N GLY A 172 26.14 -13.98 -41.91
CA GLY A 172 27.41 -14.72 -42.05
C GLY A 172 27.65 -15.83 -41.01
N PRO A 173 28.26 -16.97 -41.40
CA PRO A 173 28.83 -17.92 -40.45
C PRO A 173 30.03 -17.26 -39.74
N TYR A 174 30.15 -17.46 -38.43
CA TYR A 174 31.27 -16.96 -37.64
C TYR A 174 32.58 -17.67 -38.02
N GLU A 175 33.59 -16.91 -38.46
CA GLU A 175 34.97 -17.41 -38.51
C GLU A 175 35.64 -17.27 -37.14
N LYS A 176 36.53 -18.21 -36.83
CA LYS A 176 37.20 -18.36 -35.52
C LYS A 176 38.03 -17.13 -35.12
N GLU A 177 38.38 -16.30 -36.09
CA GLU A 177 39.27 -15.15 -35.98
C GLU A 177 38.55 -13.87 -35.50
N ASP A 178 37.24 -13.76 -35.73
CA ASP A 178 36.43 -12.61 -35.28
C ASP A 178 36.18 -12.61 -33.77
N ILE A 179 36.17 -13.79 -33.16
CA ILE A 179 35.97 -13.97 -31.71
C ILE A 179 37.21 -13.48 -30.93
N ASN A 180 38.42 -13.68 -31.48
CA ASN A 180 39.66 -13.21 -30.86
C ASN A 180 39.77 -11.68 -30.91
N ARG A 181 39.37 -11.05 -32.03
CA ARG A 181 39.33 -9.58 -32.17
C ARG A 181 38.31 -8.93 -31.23
N LEU A 182 37.17 -9.57 -31.00
CA LEU A 182 36.19 -9.12 -30.01
C LEU A 182 36.75 -9.22 -28.58
N TYR A 183 37.49 -10.29 -28.28
CA TYR A 183 38.20 -10.43 -27.00
C TYR A 183 39.24 -9.31 -26.76
N ASP A 184 39.97 -8.91 -27.79
CA ASP A 184 40.98 -7.84 -27.70
C ASP A 184 40.35 -6.44 -27.53
N LEU A 185 39.22 -6.16 -28.19
CA LEU A 185 38.45 -4.92 -28.01
C LEU A 185 37.88 -4.77 -26.58
N LEU A 186 37.58 -5.88 -25.92
CA LEU A 186 37.00 -5.94 -24.57
C LEU A 186 38.02 -5.69 -23.45
N ILE A 187 39.27 -6.06 -23.68
CA ILE A 187 40.37 -5.75 -22.74
C ILE A 187 40.64 -4.24 -22.75
N ASN A 188 40.52 -3.62 -23.93
CA ASN A 188 40.83 -2.20 -24.13
C ASN A 188 39.65 -1.25 -23.80
N SER A 189 38.39 -1.67 -23.93
CA SER A 189 37.21 -0.84 -23.60
C SER A 189 36.95 -0.64 -22.10
N SER A 190 37.65 -1.38 -21.23
CA SER A 190 37.56 -1.21 -19.77
C SER A 190 38.26 0.05 -19.25
N LYS A 191 38.98 0.80 -20.11
CA LYS A 191 39.74 1.99 -19.72
C LYS A 191 39.16 3.31 -20.25
N ASP A 192 38.38 3.30 -21.34
CA ASP A 192 37.91 4.53 -21.99
C ASP A 192 36.45 4.39 -22.46
N ILE A 193 35.50 4.87 -21.66
CA ILE A 193 34.13 5.14 -22.12
C ILE A 193 33.76 6.57 -21.72
N GLY A 194 34.53 7.52 -22.27
CA GLY A 194 34.00 8.81 -22.70
C GLY A 194 33.71 8.72 -24.19
N PHE A 195 32.71 9.44 -24.68
CA PHE A 195 32.48 9.62 -26.11
C PHE A 195 33.77 10.08 -26.80
N GLU A 196 34.49 9.16 -27.46
CA GLU A 196 35.39 9.58 -28.52
C GLU A 196 34.54 9.82 -29.76
N LYS A 197 34.51 11.11 -30.08
CA LYS A 197 34.09 11.70 -31.32
C LYS A 197 34.37 10.76 -32.49
N PHE A 198 33.39 10.62 -33.37
CA PHE A 198 33.68 10.40 -34.78
C PHE A 198 34.44 11.63 -35.31
N ASP A 199 35.70 11.80 -34.91
CA ASP A 199 36.67 12.68 -35.54
C ASP A 199 37.39 11.84 -36.61
N ASN A 200 36.93 12.01 -37.85
CA ASN A 200 37.68 12.29 -39.09
C ASN A 200 39.19 11.98 -39.26
N ASN A 201 39.86 11.18 -38.46
CA ASN A 201 41.31 10.94 -38.61
C ASN A 201 41.67 9.45 -38.52
N GLY A 202 41.79 8.82 -39.69
CA GLY A 202 42.51 7.58 -39.95
C GLY A 202 42.82 7.50 -41.45
N PRO A 203 44.01 7.01 -41.82
CA PRO A 203 45.01 7.74 -42.58
C PRO A 203 44.65 7.93 -44.05
N GLU A 204 45.07 9.08 -44.58
CA GLU A 204 45.08 9.40 -46.00
C GLU A 204 45.55 8.24 -46.88
N SER A 205 44.90 8.15 -48.05
CA SER A 205 45.28 7.43 -49.27
C SER A 205 44.56 6.11 -49.56
N GLN A 206 43.28 6.23 -49.94
CA GLN A 206 42.82 5.80 -51.27
C GLN A 206 41.46 6.46 -51.60
N PRO A 207 41.34 7.16 -52.73
CA PRO A 207 40.23 8.08 -52.97
C PRO A 207 38.91 7.36 -53.21
N ALA A 208 37.82 8.02 -52.79
CA ALA A 208 36.41 7.69 -52.91
C ALA A 208 35.87 7.40 -54.34
N TYR A 209 36.75 7.17 -55.32
CA TYR A 209 36.40 6.91 -56.71
C TYR A 209 36.07 5.43 -57.02
N ALA A 210 36.38 4.51 -56.10
CA ALA A 210 36.15 3.07 -56.31
C ALA A 210 34.77 2.56 -55.84
N ILE A 211 34.12 3.26 -54.89
CA ILE A 211 32.80 2.87 -54.36
C ILE A 211 31.67 3.44 -55.24
N GLU A 212 31.87 4.60 -55.87
CA GLU A 212 30.89 5.18 -56.81
C GLU A 212 30.73 4.36 -58.11
N LYS A 213 31.73 3.55 -58.50
CA LYS A 213 31.66 2.76 -59.74
C LYS A 213 30.95 1.42 -59.57
N THR A 214 30.93 0.86 -58.35
CA THR A 214 30.17 -0.37 -58.02
C THR A 214 28.71 -0.09 -57.64
N LEU A 215 28.38 1.13 -57.22
CA LEU A 215 27.00 1.56 -56.94
C LEU A 215 26.19 1.96 -58.19
N ARG A 216 26.83 2.12 -59.36
CA ARG A 216 26.14 2.41 -60.64
C ARG A 216 25.54 1.19 -61.35
N ALA A 217 25.66 -0.01 -60.76
CA ALA A 217 25.10 -1.25 -61.31
C ALA A 217 23.93 -1.83 -60.49
N ARG A 218 23.33 -1.07 -59.57
CA ARG A 218 22.07 -1.43 -58.89
C ARG A 218 21.01 -0.36 -59.12
N PRO A 219 19.75 -0.74 -59.42
CA PRO A 219 18.70 0.21 -59.70
C PRO A 219 18.27 0.91 -58.40
N GLN A 220 18.51 2.23 -58.33
CA GLN A 220 18.05 3.20 -57.33
C GLN A 220 18.32 2.87 -55.83
N PRO A 221 18.61 3.87 -54.97
CA PRO A 221 18.51 3.65 -53.53
C PRO A 221 17.06 3.23 -53.23
N PRO A 222 16.82 2.14 -52.47
CA PRO A 222 15.45 1.80 -52.09
C PRO A 222 14.83 3.01 -51.41
N THR A 223 13.62 3.40 -51.81
CA THR A 223 12.81 4.34 -51.05
C THR A 223 12.73 3.86 -49.60
N MET A 224 12.60 4.77 -48.62
CA MET A 224 12.51 4.38 -47.20
C MET A 224 11.43 3.29 -46.97
N GLN A 225 10.32 3.37 -47.72
CA GLN A 225 9.28 2.34 -47.77
C GLN A 225 9.80 0.97 -48.27
N GLY A 226 10.63 0.94 -49.32
CA GLY A 226 11.28 -0.29 -49.79
C GLY A 226 12.21 -0.90 -48.74
N PHE A 227 12.95 -0.06 -48.00
CA PHE A 227 13.80 -0.51 -46.90
C PHE A 227 13.00 -1.06 -45.72
N ILE A 228 11.91 -0.40 -45.32
CA ILE A 228 11.00 -0.86 -44.25
C ILE A 228 10.40 -2.22 -44.63
N ARG A 229 9.79 -2.33 -45.81
CA ARG A 229 9.14 -3.58 -46.28
C ARG A 229 10.10 -4.75 -46.30
N GLN A 230 11.32 -4.55 -46.82
CA GLN A 230 12.33 -5.60 -46.87
C GLN A 230 12.78 -6.00 -45.46
N THR A 231 13.09 -5.04 -44.60
CA THR A 231 13.58 -5.30 -43.24
C THR A 231 12.53 -5.95 -42.35
N VAL A 232 11.27 -5.51 -42.42
CA VAL A 232 10.15 -6.12 -41.69
C VAL A 232 9.92 -7.55 -42.17
N SER A 233 9.89 -7.77 -43.49
CA SER A 233 9.70 -9.12 -44.05
C SER A 233 10.82 -10.07 -43.60
N ASP A 234 12.08 -9.63 -43.67
CA ASP A 234 13.22 -10.47 -43.31
C ASP A 234 13.28 -10.77 -41.80
N TYR A 235 12.74 -9.88 -40.97
CA TYR A 235 12.65 -10.07 -39.52
C TYR A 235 11.44 -10.92 -39.10
N ALA A 236 10.24 -10.61 -39.61
CA ALA A 236 8.99 -11.25 -39.23
C ALA A 236 8.88 -12.71 -39.71
N ARG A 237 9.44 -13.04 -40.89
CA ARG A 237 9.52 -14.43 -41.40
C ARG A 237 10.27 -15.40 -40.46
N GLN A 238 11.01 -14.88 -39.49
CA GLN A 238 11.70 -15.70 -38.48
C GLN A 238 10.75 -16.21 -37.39
N TYR A 239 9.66 -15.48 -37.13
CA TYR A 239 8.70 -15.76 -36.07
C TYR A 239 7.38 -16.35 -36.58
N LEU A 240 7.06 -16.17 -37.86
CA LEU A 240 5.81 -16.60 -38.50
C LEU A 240 5.89 -17.98 -39.17
N GLN A 241 6.95 -18.75 -38.89
CA GLN A 241 7.19 -20.05 -39.52
C GLN A 241 6.13 -21.07 -39.10
N GLY A 242 5.39 -21.63 -40.08
CA GLY A 242 4.34 -22.62 -39.86
C GLY A 242 2.91 -22.10 -40.05
N LEU A 243 2.72 -20.81 -40.34
CA LEU A 243 1.45 -20.25 -40.78
C LEU A 243 1.23 -20.47 -42.28
N SER A 244 -0.02 -20.37 -42.75
CA SER A 244 -0.30 -20.41 -44.19
C SER A 244 0.31 -19.18 -44.90
N SER A 245 0.66 -19.32 -46.18
CA SER A 245 1.25 -18.23 -46.98
C SER A 245 0.39 -16.95 -46.97
N GLU A 246 -0.95 -17.11 -46.90
CA GLU A 246 -1.89 -15.97 -46.79
C GLU A 246 -1.87 -15.32 -45.41
N GLU A 247 -1.88 -16.09 -44.31
CA GLU A 247 -1.82 -15.55 -42.95
C GLU A 247 -0.47 -14.89 -42.63
N GLU A 248 0.62 -15.47 -43.13
CA GLU A 248 1.96 -14.90 -43.04
C GLU A 248 2.03 -13.54 -43.76
N ALA A 249 1.51 -13.47 -45.00
CA ALA A 249 1.46 -12.23 -45.76
C ALA A 249 0.58 -11.16 -45.08
N GLN A 250 -0.57 -11.55 -44.53
CA GLN A 250 -1.44 -10.64 -43.79
C GLN A 250 -0.75 -10.07 -42.55
N ARG A 251 -0.04 -10.91 -41.78
CA ARG A 251 0.64 -10.48 -40.55
C ARG A 251 1.88 -9.63 -40.83
N ILE A 252 2.63 -9.93 -41.89
CA ILE A 252 3.73 -9.08 -42.37
C ILE A 252 3.19 -7.71 -42.80
N ASN A 253 2.08 -7.65 -43.54
CA ASN A 253 1.45 -6.38 -43.91
C ASN A 253 0.99 -5.58 -42.68
N ALA A 254 0.39 -6.25 -41.68
CA ALA A 254 0.01 -5.60 -40.42
C ALA A 254 1.21 -5.00 -39.68
N PHE A 255 2.35 -5.71 -39.62
CA PHE A 255 3.59 -5.18 -39.03
C PHE A 255 4.16 -4.01 -39.83
N ILE A 256 4.10 -4.05 -41.15
CA ILE A 256 4.52 -2.92 -42.00
C ILE A 256 3.66 -1.69 -41.68
N GLU A 257 2.34 -1.82 -41.71
CA GLU A 257 1.42 -0.72 -41.38
C GLU A 257 1.63 -0.18 -39.97
N GLN A 258 2.01 -1.03 -39.02
CA GLN A 258 2.30 -0.60 -37.65
C GLN A 258 3.61 0.17 -37.53
N VAL A 259 4.67 -0.29 -38.20
CA VAL A 259 5.95 0.43 -38.26
C VAL A 259 5.78 1.76 -38.98
N GLU A 260 5.06 1.79 -40.10
CA GLU A 260 4.76 3.03 -40.85
C GLU A 260 4.01 4.02 -39.94
N ARG A 261 2.96 3.57 -39.23
CA ARG A 261 2.25 4.42 -38.24
C ARG A 261 3.15 4.97 -37.13
N GLU A 262 4.10 4.17 -36.64
CA GLU A 262 5.03 4.63 -35.60
C GLU A 262 6.05 5.64 -36.14
N ILE A 263 6.49 5.50 -37.40
CA ILE A 263 7.34 6.48 -38.09
C ILE A 263 6.54 7.77 -38.32
N ASP A 264 5.32 7.68 -38.85
CA ASP A 264 4.43 8.82 -39.07
C ASP A 264 4.17 9.57 -37.76
N ARG A 265 3.96 8.83 -36.65
CA ARG A 265 3.83 9.43 -35.31
C ARG A 265 5.07 10.23 -34.93
N ILE A 266 6.27 9.71 -35.19
CA ILE A 266 7.54 10.40 -34.91
C ILE A 266 7.67 11.64 -35.79
N GLU A 267 7.35 11.56 -37.07
CA GLU A 267 7.40 12.70 -37.99
C GLU A 267 6.39 13.80 -37.61
N LEU A 268 5.18 13.41 -37.17
CA LEU A 268 4.15 14.33 -36.72
C LEU A 268 4.54 15.03 -35.40
N GLN A 269 4.96 14.27 -34.39
CA GLN A 269 5.30 14.82 -33.08
C GLN A 269 6.61 15.61 -33.07
N SER A 270 7.53 15.31 -33.98
CA SER A 270 8.75 16.13 -34.20
C SER A 270 8.49 17.41 -35.00
N GLY A 271 7.27 17.60 -35.54
CA GLY A 271 6.89 18.77 -36.34
C GLY A 271 7.41 18.75 -37.79
N ILE A 272 8.03 17.65 -38.23
CA ILE A 272 8.56 17.48 -39.59
C ILE A 272 7.41 17.46 -40.60
N GLU A 273 6.30 16.78 -40.28
CA GLU A 273 5.11 16.77 -41.13
C GLU A 273 4.50 18.17 -41.28
N GLN A 274 4.39 18.93 -40.19
CA GLN A 274 3.83 20.29 -40.20
C GLN A 274 4.67 21.24 -41.06
N MET A 275 6.00 21.15 -40.95
CA MET A 275 6.88 21.88 -41.87
C MET A 275 6.64 21.48 -43.33
N GLY A 276 6.45 20.18 -43.57
CA GLY A 276 6.17 19.65 -44.91
C GLY A 276 4.83 20.10 -45.49
N SER A 277 3.79 20.25 -44.66
CA SER A 277 2.44 20.61 -45.10
C SER A 277 2.22 22.11 -45.22
N PHE A 278 2.81 22.93 -44.34
CA PHE A 278 2.57 24.38 -44.29
C PHE A 278 3.63 25.23 -45.03
N LEU A 279 4.80 24.67 -45.36
CA LEU A 279 5.86 25.35 -46.11
C LEU A 279 6.22 24.60 -47.41
N PRO A 280 5.26 24.34 -48.32
CA PRO A 280 5.57 23.70 -49.60
C PRO A 280 6.53 24.61 -50.41
N GLY A 281 7.74 24.10 -50.70
CA GLY A 281 8.76 24.79 -51.49
C GLY A 281 9.89 25.48 -50.71
N TYR A 282 9.82 25.58 -49.37
CA TYR A 282 10.92 26.14 -48.57
C TYR A 282 11.91 25.03 -48.15
N GLY A 283 12.96 24.82 -48.95
CA GLY A 283 14.10 23.98 -48.63
C GLY A 283 13.85 22.47 -48.66
N GLU A 284 13.54 21.89 -49.82
CA GLU A 284 13.50 20.43 -50.01
C GLU A 284 14.83 19.75 -49.68
N GLU A 285 15.96 20.42 -49.93
CA GLU A 285 17.30 19.96 -49.51
C GLU A 285 17.45 20.01 -47.98
N SER A 286 16.90 21.04 -47.32
CA SER A 286 16.90 21.18 -45.86
C SER A 286 15.98 20.17 -45.17
N LYS A 287 14.84 19.83 -45.80
CA LYS A 287 13.91 18.79 -45.37
C LYS A 287 14.55 17.41 -45.49
N SER A 288 15.22 17.12 -46.60
CA SER A 288 15.94 15.85 -46.83
C SER A 288 17.15 15.70 -45.89
N GLN A 289 17.93 16.77 -45.66
CA GLN A 289 19.02 16.77 -44.69
C GLN A 289 18.54 16.62 -43.23
N ARG A 290 17.41 17.24 -42.86
CA ARG A 290 16.84 17.12 -41.50
C ARG A 290 16.12 15.78 -41.30
N LEU A 291 15.42 15.23 -42.29
CA LEU A 291 14.91 13.85 -42.24
C LEU A 291 16.07 12.86 -42.08
N ASN A 292 17.17 13.04 -42.80
CA ASN A 292 18.38 12.23 -42.64
C ASN A 292 19.05 12.39 -41.26
N SER A 293 18.72 13.42 -40.48
CA SER A 293 19.21 13.60 -39.11
C SER A 293 18.34 12.94 -38.03
N TYR A 294 17.04 12.72 -38.30
CA TYR A 294 16.10 12.07 -37.37
C TYR A 294 15.82 10.60 -37.69
N LEU A 295 15.74 10.23 -38.98
CA LEU A 295 15.41 8.89 -39.46
C LEU A 295 16.59 8.23 -40.18
N LEU A 296 17.75 8.19 -39.52
CA LEU A 296 18.89 7.42 -40.02
C LEU A 296 18.48 5.96 -40.25
N PRO A 297 18.93 5.28 -41.33
CA PRO A 297 18.56 3.88 -41.60
C PRO A 297 18.85 2.93 -40.43
N ALA A 298 19.91 3.21 -39.66
CA ALA A 298 20.24 2.46 -38.44
C ALA A 298 19.20 2.65 -37.33
N PHE A 299 18.68 3.87 -37.15
CA PHE A 299 17.61 4.17 -36.21
C PHE A 299 16.30 3.48 -36.64
N VAL A 300 15.94 3.56 -37.93
CA VAL A 300 14.75 2.91 -38.49
C VAL A 300 14.83 1.39 -38.32
N LYS A 301 15.99 0.78 -38.59
CA LYS A 301 16.23 -0.67 -38.32
C LYS A 301 16.03 -1.01 -36.84
N ARG A 302 16.57 -0.19 -35.92
CA ARG A 302 16.39 -0.37 -34.46
C ARG A 302 14.93 -0.23 -34.05
N LEU A 303 14.20 0.73 -34.62
CA LEU A 303 12.78 0.96 -34.38
C LEU A 303 11.94 -0.22 -34.85
N ILE A 304 12.18 -0.74 -36.06
CA ILE A 304 11.50 -1.93 -36.61
C ILE A 304 11.60 -3.11 -35.64
N TYR A 305 12.81 -3.43 -35.18
CA TYR A 305 13.01 -4.54 -34.25
C TYR A 305 12.27 -4.33 -32.93
N SER A 306 12.31 -3.10 -32.40
CA SER A 306 11.60 -2.78 -31.16
C SER A 306 10.09 -2.88 -31.31
N VAL A 307 9.52 -2.40 -32.41
CA VAL A 307 8.06 -2.43 -32.65
C VAL A 307 7.59 -3.87 -32.81
N ILE A 308 8.27 -4.67 -33.62
CA ILE A 308 7.89 -6.07 -33.86
C ILE A 308 8.05 -6.92 -32.59
N ASP A 309 9.17 -6.78 -31.86
CA ASP A 309 9.38 -7.54 -30.61
C ASP A 309 8.32 -7.20 -29.56
N ASN A 310 7.97 -5.93 -29.43
CA ASN A 310 6.96 -5.48 -28.49
C ASN A 310 5.56 -5.95 -28.92
N GLU A 311 5.24 -5.93 -30.21
CA GLU A 311 3.93 -6.40 -30.71
C GLU A 311 3.75 -7.91 -30.50
N LEU A 312 4.78 -8.71 -30.83
CA LEU A 312 4.77 -10.16 -30.56
C LEU A 312 4.59 -10.45 -29.08
N LEU A 313 5.21 -9.64 -28.21
CA LEU A 313 5.06 -9.78 -26.77
C LEU A 313 3.67 -9.37 -26.28
N THR A 314 3.03 -8.37 -26.87
CA THR A 314 1.66 -7.95 -26.50
C THR A 314 0.57 -8.84 -27.06
N ASP A 315 0.78 -9.44 -28.23
CA ASP A 315 -0.06 -10.55 -28.73
C ASP A 315 -0.07 -11.70 -27.73
N GLU A 316 1.07 -11.90 -27.10
CA GLU A 316 1.26 -12.92 -26.10
C GLU A 316 0.65 -12.51 -24.74
N PHE A 317 1.10 -11.38 -24.19
CA PHE A 317 0.66 -10.84 -22.90
C PHE A 317 -0.01 -9.50 -23.14
N PRO A 318 -1.34 -9.46 -23.37
CA PRO A 318 -2.05 -8.25 -23.78
C PRO A 318 -2.33 -7.31 -22.60
N VAL A 319 -1.26 -6.89 -21.91
CA VAL A 319 -1.28 -5.97 -20.77
C VAL A 319 -0.72 -4.64 -21.22
N HIS A 320 -1.48 -3.56 -21.04
CA HIS A 320 -1.12 -2.25 -21.56
C HIS A 320 -1.29 -1.15 -20.51
N ILE A 321 -0.46 -0.11 -20.58
CA ILE A 321 -0.60 1.13 -19.81
C ILE A 321 -1.43 2.13 -20.63
N LYS A 322 -2.53 2.63 -20.05
CA LYS A 322 -3.43 3.62 -20.67
C LYS A 322 -2.92 5.04 -20.45
N TYR A 323 -2.69 5.41 -19.19
CA TYR A 323 -2.07 6.68 -18.77
C TYR A 323 -1.66 6.58 -17.29
N PHE A 324 -0.92 7.57 -16.81
CA PHE A 324 -0.59 7.72 -15.39
C PHE A 324 -0.94 9.12 -14.89
N LYS A 325 -1.29 9.23 -13.61
CA LYS A 325 -1.53 10.48 -12.89
C LYS A 325 -0.49 10.62 -11.78
N ILE A 326 0.17 11.76 -11.73
CA ILE A 326 1.21 12.08 -10.74
C ILE A 326 0.75 13.32 -9.98
N GLU A 327 0.56 13.17 -8.68
CA GLU A 327 0.09 14.23 -7.78
C GLU A 327 1.12 14.44 -6.66
N ARG A 328 1.40 15.69 -6.29
CA ARG A 328 2.18 15.99 -5.09
C ARG A 328 1.25 15.90 -3.88
N VAL A 329 1.70 15.22 -2.82
CA VAL A 329 0.88 15.02 -1.61
C VAL A 329 1.55 15.62 -0.37
N LYS A 330 0.72 16.21 0.49
CA LYS A 330 1.07 16.67 1.84
C LYS A 330 1.45 15.47 2.73
N PRO A 331 2.22 15.65 3.81
CA PRO A 331 2.57 16.91 4.50
C PRO A 331 3.98 17.44 4.21
N LEU A 332 4.76 16.84 3.32
CA LEU A 332 6.10 17.32 2.98
C LEU A 332 6.04 18.58 2.08
N PRO A 333 7.01 19.51 2.18
CA PRO A 333 8.20 19.47 3.04
C PRO A 333 7.94 19.85 4.51
N LEU A 334 8.73 19.31 5.44
CA LEU A 334 8.66 19.64 6.88
C LEU A 334 9.93 20.39 7.31
N ARG A 335 9.77 21.49 8.06
CA ARG A 335 10.90 22.29 8.59
C ARG A 335 11.20 21.94 10.05
N ILE A 336 12.47 22.04 10.42
CA ILE A 336 12.96 21.86 11.80
C ILE A 336 12.89 23.21 12.53
N LYS A 337 12.42 23.20 13.79
CA LYS A 337 12.38 24.43 14.62
C LYS A 337 13.77 24.69 15.17
N ASP A 338 14.40 25.74 14.67
CA ASP A 338 15.72 26.23 15.08
C ASP A 338 15.63 27.72 15.48
N GLU A 339 16.70 28.30 16.02
CA GLU A 339 16.75 29.73 16.40
C GLU A 339 16.41 30.69 15.25
N LYS A 340 16.56 30.24 13.99
CA LYS A 340 16.29 31.02 12.77
C LYS A 340 14.93 30.80 12.14
N ASP A 341 14.30 29.64 12.38
CA ASP A 341 12.99 29.30 11.82
C ASP A 341 12.06 28.96 12.97
N SER A 342 11.43 30.02 13.49
CA SER A 342 10.53 29.92 14.62
C SER A 342 9.30 29.10 14.29
N ASP A 343 8.98 28.79 13.03
CA ASP A 343 7.77 28.09 12.55
C ASP A 343 7.94 26.58 12.28
N GLY A 344 9.09 26.01 12.68
CA GLY A 344 9.35 24.57 12.48
C GLY A 344 8.32 23.63 13.12
N LEU A 345 8.09 22.50 12.44
CA LEU A 345 7.12 21.45 12.82
C LEU A 345 7.79 20.19 13.40
N LEU A 346 9.13 20.16 13.37
CA LEU A 346 9.94 19.12 13.97
C LEU A 346 10.82 19.68 15.09
N ASN A 347 10.89 18.98 16.22
CA ASN A 347 11.67 19.44 17.38
C ASN A 347 13.12 18.95 17.27
N SER A 348 14.05 19.88 17.02
CA SER A 348 15.49 19.62 16.85
C SER A 348 16.10 18.80 18.00
N LYS A 349 15.61 18.97 19.24
CA LYS A 349 16.08 18.23 20.43
C LYS A 349 15.80 16.72 20.39
N PHE A 350 14.82 16.29 19.58
CA PHE A 350 14.55 14.88 19.36
C PHE A 350 15.31 14.31 18.15
N LEU A 351 15.91 15.18 17.34
CA LEU A 351 16.70 14.83 16.16
C LEU A 351 18.20 14.81 16.49
N GLU A 352 18.65 15.68 17.39
CA GLU A 352 20.03 15.74 17.89
C GLU A 352 20.23 14.79 19.08
N GLY A 353 20.58 13.54 18.79
CA GLY A 353 21.19 12.70 19.83
C GLY A 353 22.53 13.30 20.25
N ARG A 354 22.61 13.91 21.45
CA ARG A 354 23.85 14.36 22.14
C ARG A 354 24.80 13.21 22.54
N THR A 355 24.84 12.12 21.78
CA THR A 355 25.70 10.97 22.07
C THR A 355 26.52 10.58 20.85
N GLU A 356 27.81 10.39 21.09
CA GLU A 356 28.80 9.82 20.18
C GLU A 356 28.20 8.63 19.39
N PRO A 357 28.47 8.52 18.07
CA PRO A 357 27.86 7.52 17.19
C PRO A 357 28.02 6.07 17.67
N ASN A 358 29.01 5.79 18.53
CA ASN A 358 29.29 4.46 19.07
C ASN A 358 28.42 4.04 20.27
N GLN A 359 27.58 4.94 20.82
CA GLN A 359 26.68 4.64 21.94
C GLN A 359 25.19 4.68 21.58
N LEU A 360 24.87 5.05 20.33
CA LEU A 360 23.49 5.09 19.85
C LEU A 360 23.00 3.66 19.54
N THR A 361 21.79 3.34 19.99
CA THR A 361 21.10 2.14 19.50
C THR A 361 20.81 2.30 18.00
N PRO A 362 20.75 1.21 17.20
CA PRO A 362 20.38 1.28 15.78
C PRO A 362 19.08 2.07 15.51
N ARG A 363 18.11 2.01 16.44
CA ARG A 363 16.84 2.78 16.41
C ARG A 363 17.03 4.29 16.53
N GLN A 364 18.03 4.76 17.28
CA GLN A 364 18.31 6.19 17.45
C GLN A 364 19.13 6.75 16.26
N LEU A 365 19.99 5.92 15.67
CA LEU A 365 20.69 6.27 14.42
C LEU A 365 19.72 6.40 13.23
N SER A 366 18.72 5.52 13.13
CA SER A 366 17.69 5.59 12.08
C SER A 366 16.80 6.82 12.20
N ALA A 367 16.43 7.25 13.42
CA ALA A 367 15.62 8.45 13.61
C ALA A 367 16.37 9.72 13.15
N ARG A 368 17.64 9.87 13.54
CA ARG A 368 18.50 10.99 13.16
C ARG A 368 18.77 11.04 11.65
N GLY A 369 19.01 9.89 11.01
CA GLY A 369 19.17 9.80 9.55
C GLY A 369 17.87 10.00 8.76
N SER A 370 16.70 9.84 9.40
CA SER A 370 15.39 9.89 8.72
C SER A 370 14.78 11.29 8.57
N SER A 371 15.27 12.28 9.32
CA SER A 371 14.76 13.66 9.34
C SER A 371 15.56 14.65 8.48
N LEU A 372 16.81 14.31 8.16
CA LEU A 372 17.71 15.14 7.36
C LEU A 372 17.22 15.24 5.90
N GLY A 373 17.00 16.47 5.43
CA GLY A 373 16.62 16.76 4.05
C GLY A 373 15.13 16.71 3.77
N LEU A 374 14.28 16.44 4.76
CA LEU A 374 12.81 16.44 4.61
C LEU A 374 12.25 17.79 4.15
N GLU A 375 12.95 18.88 4.48
CA GLU A 375 12.62 20.24 4.05
C GLU A 375 12.76 20.44 2.52
N ARG A 376 13.42 19.51 1.82
CA ARG A 376 13.57 19.49 0.36
C ARG A 376 12.88 18.31 -0.33
N GLN A 377 12.23 17.43 0.43
CA GLN A 377 11.55 16.27 -0.13
C GLN A 377 10.10 16.59 -0.49
N VAL A 378 9.59 15.88 -1.49
CA VAL A 378 8.18 15.89 -1.88
C VAL A 378 7.72 14.44 -1.98
N ALA A 379 6.58 14.13 -1.38
CA ALA A 379 5.92 12.86 -1.60
C ALA A 379 5.03 12.93 -2.85
N TYR A 380 5.07 11.88 -3.66
CA TYR A 380 4.25 11.75 -4.86
C TYR A 380 3.24 10.64 -4.67
N LYS A 381 2.02 10.86 -5.16
CA LYS A 381 1.00 9.86 -5.38
C LYS A 381 0.94 9.58 -6.88
N VAL A 382 1.29 8.36 -7.26
CA VAL A 382 1.31 7.92 -8.65
C VAL A 382 0.27 6.85 -8.85
N ARG A 383 -0.69 7.12 -9.74
CA ARG A 383 -1.72 6.17 -10.14
C ARG A 383 -1.52 5.80 -11.60
N VAL A 384 -1.35 4.51 -11.89
CA VAL A 384 -1.19 4.00 -13.26
C VAL A 384 -2.45 3.25 -13.64
N HIS A 385 -3.02 3.61 -14.79
CA HIS A 385 -4.21 2.98 -15.34
C HIS A 385 -3.80 1.95 -16.39
N PHE A 386 -4.28 0.72 -16.23
CA PHE A 386 -3.99 -0.40 -17.11
C PHE A 386 -5.25 -0.90 -17.80
N TYR A 387 -5.06 -1.60 -18.92
CA TYR A 387 -6.08 -2.49 -19.46
C TYR A 387 -5.48 -3.82 -19.88
N ILE A 388 -6.25 -4.89 -19.74
CA ILE A 388 -5.92 -6.23 -20.23
C ILE A 388 -6.95 -6.63 -21.27
N LYS A 389 -6.53 -7.09 -22.46
CA LYS A 389 -7.45 -7.74 -23.40
C LYS A 389 -7.74 -9.14 -22.88
N VAL A 390 -9.00 -9.44 -22.60
CA VAL A 390 -9.38 -10.66 -21.90
C VAL A 390 -9.15 -11.89 -22.80
N PRO A 391 -8.49 -12.95 -22.30
CA PRO A 391 -8.34 -14.20 -23.07
C PRO A 391 -9.71 -14.77 -23.45
N LYS A 392 -9.84 -15.33 -24.66
CA LYS A 392 -11.12 -15.85 -25.19
C LYS A 392 -11.84 -16.86 -24.27
N ASN A 393 -11.09 -17.56 -23.41
CA ASN A 393 -11.60 -18.59 -22.52
C ASN A 393 -11.90 -18.09 -21.09
N TYR A 394 -11.53 -16.85 -20.75
CA TYR A 394 -11.72 -16.31 -19.41
C TYR A 394 -13.14 -15.75 -19.25
N LYS A 395 -13.84 -16.18 -18.21
CA LYS A 395 -15.13 -15.62 -17.81
C LYS A 395 -14.92 -14.58 -16.71
N ILE A 396 -15.24 -13.34 -17.05
CA ILE A 396 -15.23 -12.21 -16.11
C ILE A 396 -16.21 -12.51 -14.98
N GLN A 397 -15.75 -12.36 -13.76
CA GLN A 397 -16.56 -12.58 -12.56
C GLN A 397 -17.21 -11.28 -12.08
N PHE A 398 -16.63 -10.13 -12.44
CA PHE A 398 -17.07 -8.80 -12.00
C PHE A 398 -17.30 -7.86 -13.18
N GLU A 399 -18.54 -7.80 -13.66
CA GLU A 399 -18.95 -7.05 -14.85
C GLU A 399 -18.59 -5.55 -14.81
N GLU A 400 -18.57 -4.92 -13.62
CA GLU A 400 -18.21 -3.50 -13.45
C GLU A 400 -16.79 -3.15 -13.91
N THR A 401 -15.89 -4.13 -14.04
CA THR A 401 -14.50 -3.93 -14.48
C THR A 401 -14.30 -4.13 -15.98
N ALA A 402 -15.33 -4.61 -16.66
CA ALA A 402 -15.31 -4.90 -18.08
C ALA A 402 -15.76 -3.70 -18.90
N THR A 403 -15.00 -3.37 -19.95
CA THR A 403 -15.42 -2.45 -21.00
C THR A 403 -15.34 -3.14 -22.35
N GLU A 404 -16.27 -2.85 -23.24
CA GLU A 404 -16.21 -3.33 -24.62
C GLU A 404 -15.47 -2.31 -25.50
N ASP A 405 -14.55 -2.80 -26.32
CA ASP A 405 -13.86 -1.99 -27.31
C ASP A 405 -14.72 -1.75 -28.57
N ILE A 406 -14.28 -0.82 -29.42
CA ILE A 406 -14.88 -0.56 -30.74
C ILE A 406 -14.98 -1.83 -31.59
N ASP A 407 -14.02 -2.75 -31.42
CA ASP A 407 -13.96 -4.06 -32.08
C ASP A 407 -14.73 -5.18 -31.35
N LYS A 408 -15.58 -4.85 -30.38
CA LYS A 408 -16.33 -5.80 -29.50
C LYS A 408 -15.44 -6.77 -28.71
N GLN A 409 -14.16 -6.45 -28.52
CA GLN A 409 -13.30 -7.20 -27.62
C GLN A 409 -13.48 -6.70 -26.18
N THR A 410 -13.70 -7.62 -25.25
CA THR A 410 -13.81 -7.30 -23.83
C THR A 410 -12.45 -6.96 -23.24
N LYS A 411 -12.35 -5.80 -22.60
CA LYS A 411 -11.16 -5.31 -21.91
C LYS A 411 -11.46 -5.21 -20.42
N LEU A 412 -10.46 -5.51 -19.61
CA LEU A 412 -10.52 -5.33 -18.16
C LEU A 412 -9.71 -4.09 -17.80
N GLU A 413 -10.39 -3.00 -17.43
CA GLU A 413 -9.75 -1.73 -17.06
C GLU A 413 -9.59 -1.62 -15.54
N PHE A 414 -8.40 -1.25 -15.10
CA PHE A 414 -8.11 -1.11 -13.67
C PHE A 414 -7.02 -0.08 -13.40
N SER A 415 -6.82 0.27 -12.12
CA SER A 415 -5.76 1.19 -11.72
C SER A 415 -5.13 0.81 -10.40
N GLU A 416 -3.81 0.93 -10.37
CA GLU A 416 -2.99 0.72 -9.17
C GLU A 416 -2.33 2.03 -8.75
N GLU A 417 -2.15 2.19 -7.44
CA GLU A 417 -1.67 3.42 -6.82
C GLU A 417 -0.55 3.14 -5.83
N VAL A 418 0.50 3.96 -5.89
CA VAL A 418 1.61 3.97 -4.94
C VAL A 418 1.87 5.41 -4.51
N VAL A 419 2.15 5.58 -3.22
CA VAL A 419 2.51 6.87 -2.62
C VAL A 419 3.86 6.73 -1.92
N GLY A 420 4.67 7.79 -1.89
CA GLY A 420 5.91 7.83 -1.12
C GLY A 420 6.87 8.90 -1.60
N ILE A 421 8.10 8.85 -1.08
CA ILE A 421 9.22 9.69 -1.57
C ILE A 421 10.01 8.92 -2.61
N GLY A 422 10.28 9.55 -3.75
CA GLY A 422 11.09 8.95 -4.81
C GLY A 422 10.78 9.58 -6.16
N SER A 423 11.47 9.12 -7.20
CA SER A 423 11.19 9.58 -8.55
C SER A 423 9.85 9.01 -9.04
N PRO A 424 9.07 9.75 -9.86
CA PRO A 424 7.85 9.20 -10.45
C PRO A 424 8.08 7.90 -11.23
N ILE A 425 9.21 7.76 -11.92
CA ILE A 425 9.59 6.53 -12.64
C ILE A 425 9.70 5.34 -11.68
N SER A 426 10.35 5.50 -10.51
CA SER A 426 10.44 4.42 -9.51
C SER A 426 9.07 4.00 -8.97
N HIS A 427 8.14 4.94 -8.81
CA HIS A 427 6.77 4.62 -8.41
C HIS A 427 6.03 3.84 -9.50
N ILE A 428 6.15 4.26 -10.76
CA ILE A 428 5.54 3.56 -11.90
C ILE A 428 6.09 2.14 -12.00
N ILE A 429 7.41 1.96 -11.87
CA ILE A 429 8.04 0.64 -11.87
C ILE A 429 7.50 -0.23 -10.73
N ALA A 430 7.41 0.30 -9.52
CA ALA A 430 6.85 -0.42 -8.37
C ALA A 430 5.37 -0.83 -8.60
N VAL A 431 4.59 0.02 -9.28
CA VAL A 431 3.22 -0.31 -9.68
C VAL A 431 3.22 -1.45 -10.70
N ILE A 432 4.09 -1.41 -11.71
CA ILE A 432 4.19 -2.48 -12.72
C ILE A 432 4.56 -3.82 -12.04
N ASP A 433 5.54 -3.83 -11.13
CA ASP A 433 5.92 -5.04 -10.39
C ASP A 433 4.76 -5.58 -9.55
N ARG A 434 4.03 -4.70 -8.86
CA ARG A 434 2.82 -5.09 -8.12
C ARG A 434 1.75 -5.69 -9.03
N VAL A 435 1.56 -5.17 -10.24
CA VAL A 435 0.55 -5.68 -11.17
C VAL A 435 0.94 -7.04 -11.73
N LEU A 436 2.20 -7.23 -12.11
CA LEU A 436 2.62 -8.42 -12.84
C LEU A 436 3.05 -9.59 -11.96
N LEU A 437 3.51 -9.35 -10.73
CA LEU A 437 4.22 -10.39 -9.95
C LEU A 437 3.58 -10.71 -8.61
N TRP A 438 2.84 -9.77 -8.02
CA TRP A 438 2.28 -9.96 -6.68
C TRP A 438 1.05 -10.87 -6.69
N ASP A 439 1.08 -11.89 -5.83
CA ASP A 439 0.00 -12.88 -5.62
C ASP A 439 -0.38 -13.66 -6.88
N ILE A 440 0.60 -13.98 -7.73
CA ILE A 440 0.42 -14.82 -8.91
C ILE A 440 0.97 -16.24 -8.63
N PRO A 441 0.11 -17.27 -8.47
CA PRO A 441 0.53 -18.64 -8.18
C PRO A 441 1.57 -19.21 -9.16
N ALA A 442 1.45 -18.88 -10.44
CA ALA A 442 2.41 -19.25 -11.49
C ALA A 442 3.86 -18.79 -11.19
N LEU A 443 4.05 -17.77 -10.37
CA LEU A 443 5.36 -17.18 -10.04
C LEU A 443 5.75 -17.36 -8.57
N LYS A 444 5.10 -18.28 -7.84
CA LYS A 444 5.27 -18.47 -6.38
C LYS A 444 6.70 -18.67 -5.87
N ASP A 445 7.60 -19.21 -6.71
CA ASP A 445 8.98 -19.52 -6.34
C ASP A 445 9.92 -18.31 -6.48
N TYR A 446 9.46 -17.25 -7.15
CA TYR A 446 10.20 -16.01 -7.35
C TYR A 446 9.78 -14.92 -6.35
N ILE A 447 10.66 -13.93 -6.17
CA ILE A 447 10.31 -12.73 -5.42
C ILE A 447 9.45 -11.82 -6.30
N SER A 448 8.44 -11.19 -5.71
CA SER A 448 7.54 -10.25 -6.39
C SER A 448 8.16 -8.88 -6.68
N VAL A 449 9.48 -8.80 -6.79
CA VAL A 449 10.27 -7.58 -7.04
C VAL A 449 11.38 -7.92 -8.01
N VAL A 450 11.53 -7.06 -9.01
CA VAL A 450 12.51 -7.21 -10.09
C VAL A 450 13.68 -6.29 -9.83
N GLU A 451 14.90 -6.80 -9.96
CA GLU A 451 16.11 -5.97 -9.91
C GLU A 451 16.29 -5.24 -11.24
N ASN A 452 16.31 -3.90 -11.22
CA ASN A 452 16.65 -3.06 -12.35
C ASN A 452 18.17 -2.90 -12.42
N VAL A 453 18.79 -3.68 -13.30
CA VAL A 453 20.24 -3.66 -13.50
C VAL A 453 20.68 -2.38 -14.19
N ARG A 454 19.91 -1.96 -15.21
CA ARG A 454 20.24 -0.79 -16.01
C ARG A 454 18.99 -0.20 -16.65
N GLN A 455 18.84 1.10 -16.52
CA GLN A 455 17.94 1.92 -17.32
C GLN A 455 18.75 3.01 -17.99
N ARG A 456 18.66 3.10 -19.32
CA ARG A 456 19.36 4.13 -20.11
C ARG A 456 18.36 4.79 -21.04
N ASP A 457 18.25 6.10 -20.90
CA ASP A 457 17.41 6.93 -21.75
C ASP A 457 18.33 7.78 -22.64
N GLU A 458 18.17 7.66 -23.95
CA GLU A 458 18.95 8.35 -24.97
C GLU A 458 18.03 9.28 -25.75
N VAL A 459 18.30 10.59 -25.72
CA VAL A 459 17.61 11.55 -26.61
C VAL A 459 18.21 11.40 -28.01
N ILE A 460 17.36 11.10 -29.00
CA ILE A 460 17.78 10.81 -30.37
C ILE A 460 17.74 12.08 -31.20
N GLY A 461 18.90 12.69 -31.45
CA GLY A 461 19.02 13.93 -32.20
C GLY A 461 19.71 15.00 -31.36
N THR A 462 19.82 16.21 -31.90
CA THR A 462 20.52 17.33 -31.24
C THR A 462 19.58 18.29 -30.51
N LEU A 463 18.26 18.11 -30.65
CA LEU A 463 17.25 19.03 -30.11
C LEU A 463 16.59 18.47 -28.83
N PRO A 464 16.22 19.33 -27.87
CA PRO A 464 15.58 18.89 -26.62
C PRO A 464 14.17 18.30 -26.80
N ASN A 465 13.51 18.54 -27.93
CA ASN A 465 12.17 18.01 -28.27
C ASN A 465 12.25 16.74 -29.14
N SER A 466 13.40 16.09 -29.18
CA SER A 466 13.61 14.90 -30.00
C SER A 466 13.08 13.63 -29.34
N PRO A 467 12.79 12.56 -30.10
CA PRO A 467 12.35 11.30 -29.51
C PRO A 467 13.37 10.75 -28.52
N VAL A 468 12.88 10.15 -27.44
CA VAL A 468 13.62 9.48 -26.38
C VAL A 468 13.57 7.98 -26.61
N TRP A 469 14.73 7.35 -26.63
CA TRP A 469 14.89 5.90 -26.62
C TRP A 469 15.19 5.41 -25.21
N SER A 470 14.31 4.60 -24.64
CA SER A 470 14.55 3.97 -23.35
C SER A 470 14.94 2.51 -23.52
N HIS A 471 16.03 2.12 -22.85
CA HIS A 471 16.50 0.74 -22.73
C HIS A 471 16.44 0.29 -21.27
N CYS A 472 15.69 -0.78 -20.99
CA CYS A 472 15.52 -1.32 -19.64
C CYS A 472 16.05 -2.77 -19.57
N VAL A 473 16.85 -3.05 -18.53
CA VAL A 473 17.43 -4.37 -18.24
C VAL A 473 17.06 -4.81 -16.84
N VAL A 474 16.53 -6.02 -16.74
CA VAL A 474 15.92 -6.53 -15.51
C VAL A 474 16.32 -7.97 -15.19
N LYS A 475 16.32 -8.30 -13.90
CA LYS A 475 16.62 -9.63 -13.35
C LYS A 475 15.52 -10.11 -12.39
N LEU A 476 15.17 -11.40 -12.50
CA LEU A 476 14.25 -12.06 -11.57
C LEU A 476 15.01 -13.09 -10.74
N HIS A 477 14.81 -13.03 -9.42
CA HIS A 477 15.50 -13.90 -8.46
C HIS A 477 14.53 -14.88 -7.80
N GLN A 478 14.98 -16.12 -7.59
CA GLN A 478 14.24 -17.09 -6.79
C GLN A 478 14.30 -16.73 -5.31
N ARG A 479 13.20 -16.94 -4.58
CA ARG A 479 13.11 -16.61 -3.16
C ARG A 479 14.19 -17.31 -2.32
N LYS A 480 14.48 -18.57 -2.64
CA LYS A 480 15.48 -19.40 -1.94
C LYS A 480 16.90 -18.83 -2.08
N ASP A 481 17.24 -18.30 -3.24
CA ASP A 481 18.58 -17.75 -3.52
C ASP A 481 18.82 -16.47 -2.73
N VAL A 482 17.83 -15.57 -2.67
CA VAL A 482 17.96 -14.35 -1.88
C VAL A 482 17.97 -14.63 -0.38
N GLN A 483 17.20 -15.63 0.09
CA GLN A 483 17.27 -16.08 1.48
C GLN A 483 18.63 -16.64 1.84
N ALA A 484 19.23 -17.45 0.95
CA ALA A 484 20.59 -17.94 1.12
C ALA A 484 21.59 -16.77 1.13
N ALA A 485 21.45 -15.78 0.25
CA ALA A 485 22.28 -14.58 0.24
C ALA A 485 22.16 -13.75 1.54
N ILE A 486 20.96 -13.61 2.11
CA ILE A 486 20.75 -12.95 3.40
C ILE A 486 21.43 -13.74 4.53
N ARG A 487 21.26 -15.06 4.56
CA ARG A 487 21.83 -15.94 5.60
C ARG A 487 23.36 -15.96 5.55
N ASP A 488 23.91 -16.09 4.36
CA ASP A 488 25.34 -16.26 4.12
C ASP A 488 26.07 -14.90 4.03
N LYS A 489 25.31 -13.79 4.15
CA LYS A 489 25.77 -12.39 4.03
C LYS A 489 26.52 -12.10 2.73
N ALA A 490 26.22 -12.84 1.67
CA ALA A 490 26.79 -12.68 0.32
C ALA A 490 25.84 -11.86 -0.58
N ASP A 491 26.29 -11.47 -1.76
CA ASP A 491 25.40 -10.86 -2.76
C ASP A 491 24.62 -11.95 -3.49
N CYS A 492 23.39 -11.64 -3.94
CA CYS A 492 22.55 -12.62 -4.66
C CYS A 492 23.26 -13.19 -5.89
N ALA A 493 24.09 -12.36 -6.53
CA ALA A 493 24.91 -12.78 -7.66
C ALA A 493 25.86 -13.94 -7.31
N ASP A 494 26.37 -14.00 -6.09
CA ASP A 494 27.38 -14.99 -5.67
C ASP A 494 26.75 -16.31 -5.21
N VAL A 495 25.44 -16.32 -4.97
CA VAL A 495 24.71 -17.48 -4.44
C VAL A 495 23.79 -18.11 -5.50
N ALA A 496 23.27 -17.32 -6.44
CA ALA A 496 22.29 -17.78 -7.42
C ALA A 496 22.89 -18.78 -8.42
N THR A 497 22.24 -19.93 -8.57
CA THR A 497 22.63 -20.98 -9.55
C THR A 497 22.01 -20.78 -10.94
N GLY A 498 21.20 -19.74 -11.13
CA GLY A 498 20.65 -19.34 -12.42
C GLY A 498 19.82 -18.07 -12.29
N ILE A 499 20.20 -17.01 -13.01
CA ILE A 499 19.51 -15.72 -12.99
C ILE A 499 18.88 -15.50 -14.36
N GLU A 500 17.57 -15.24 -14.39
CA GLU A 500 16.87 -14.87 -15.61
C GLU A 500 17.04 -13.37 -15.87
N VAL A 501 17.48 -13.02 -17.08
CA VAL A 501 17.78 -11.64 -17.48
C VAL A 501 17.01 -11.30 -18.74
N ALA A 502 16.23 -10.21 -18.70
CA ALA A 502 15.50 -9.71 -19.85
C ALA A 502 15.87 -8.25 -20.17
N SER A 503 15.58 -7.83 -21.40
CA SER A 503 15.58 -6.43 -21.79
C SER A 503 14.51 -6.13 -22.81
N ALA A 504 14.07 -4.88 -22.77
CA ALA A 504 13.21 -4.31 -23.79
C ALA A 504 13.62 -2.87 -24.10
N ASN A 505 13.16 -2.43 -25.26
CA ASN A 505 13.35 -1.08 -25.77
C ASN A 505 11.99 -0.44 -26.06
N PHE A 506 11.92 0.88 -25.94
CA PHE A 506 10.78 1.64 -26.42
C PHE A 506 11.22 3.05 -26.87
N CYS A 507 10.56 3.57 -27.90
CA CYS A 507 10.81 4.89 -28.47
C CYS A 507 9.54 5.75 -28.40
N GLY A 508 9.66 6.99 -27.94
CA GLY A 508 8.55 7.95 -27.85
C GLY A 508 9.07 9.36 -27.56
N PHE A 509 8.23 10.28 -27.10
CA PHE A 509 8.64 11.67 -26.85
C PHE A 509 8.64 12.06 -25.37
N ASP A 510 7.82 11.41 -24.55
CA ASP A 510 7.78 11.61 -23.11
C ASP A 510 8.74 10.64 -22.41
N LEU A 511 9.71 11.17 -21.64
CA LEU A 511 10.71 10.38 -20.92
C LEU A 511 10.09 9.40 -19.91
N ILE A 512 9.03 9.81 -19.22
CA ILE A 512 8.36 8.99 -18.20
C ILE A 512 7.56 7.88 -18.89
N GLU A 513 6.81 8.21 -19.94
CA GLU A 513 6.04 7.23 -20.70
C GLU A 513 6.96 6.20 -21.36
N THR A 514 8.04 6.66 -22.00
CA THR A 514 8.99 5.79 -22.71
C THR A 514 9.70 4.84 -21.76
N SER A 515 10.16 5.36 -20.61
CA SER A 515 10.70 4.57 -19.51
C SER A 515 9.70 3.53 -19.00
N ALA A 516 8.45 3.93 -18.77
CA ALA A 516 7.42 3.04 -18.24
C ALA A 516 7.09 1.89 -19.21
N LYS A 517 6.98 2.18 -20.51
CA LYS A 517 6.72 1.16 -21.53
C LYS A 517 7.90 0.22 -21.71
N ALA A 518 9.13 0.73 -21.76
CA ALA A 518 10.33 -0.11 -21.78
C ALA A 518 10.40 -1.02 -20.54
N ALA A 519 10.10 -0.48 -19.35
CA ALA A 519 10.05 -1.23 -18.11
C ALA A 519 8.98 -2.34 -18.11
N LEU A 520 7.78 -2.06 -18.63
CA LEU A 520 6.68 -3.02 -18.79
C LEU A 520 7.11 -4.19 -19.69
N TYR A 521 7.58 -3.90 -20.89
CA TYR A 521 7.97 -4.93 -21.85
C TYR A 521 9.14 -5.78 -21.35
N ALA A 522 10.10 -5.17 -20.65
CA ALA A 522 11.23 -5.91 -20.08
C ALA A 522 10.75 -6.96 -19.06
N ARG A 523 9.74 -6.62 -18.25
CA ARG A 523 9.14 -7.52 -17.25
C ARG A 523 8.26 -8.60 -17.86
N LEU A 524 7.44 -8.27 -18.86
CA LEU A 524 6.66 -9.27 -19.59
C LEU A 524 7.56 -10.30 -20.28
N LYS A 525 8.68 -9.85 -20.87
CA LYS A 525 9.68 -10.75 -21.47
C LYS A 525 10.37 -11.63 -20.43
N LEU A 526 10.65 -11.08 -19.24
CA LEU A 526 11.19 -11.83 -18.12
C LEU A 526 10.22 -12.92 -17.64
N ILE A 527 8.94 -12.60 -17.51
CA ILE A 527 7.89 -13.56 -17.14
C ILE A 527 7.78 -14.67 -18.19
N LYS A 528 7.83 -14.34 -19.49
CA LYS A 528 7.88 -15.34 -20.55
C LYS A 528 9.05 -16.32 -20.37
N GLN A 529 10.22 -15.81 -20.00
CA GLN A 529 11.41 -16.65 -19.74
C GLN A 529 11.22 -17.52 -18.49
N ALA A 530 10.68 -16.97 -17.41
CA ALA A 530 10.38 -17.68 -16.17
C ALA A 530 9.39 -18.84 -16.37
N LEU A 531 8.32 -18.59 -17.12
CA LEU A 531 7.34 -19.62 -17.42
C LEU A 531 7.94 -20.74 -18.30
N SER A 532 8.89 -20.41 -19.19
CA SER A 532 9.57 -21.41 -20.02
C SER A 532 10.49 -22.37 -19.25
N THR A 533 10.89 -22.03 -18.02
CA THR A 533 11.73 -22.89 -17.17
C THR A 533 10.89 -23.84 -16.31
N MET A 534 9.57 -23.60 -16.20
CA MET A 534 8.64 -24.40 -15.40
C MET A 534 7.76 -25.30 -16.30
N PRO A 535 7.95 -26.64 -16.31
CA PRO A 535 7.21 -27.54 -17.20
C PRO A 535 5.70 -27.64 -16.90
N THR A 536 5.25 -27.21 -15.72
CA THR A 536 3.85 -27.37 -15.28
C THR A 536 2.98 -26.12 -15.47
N VAL A 537 3.56 -24.97 -15.81
CA VAL A 537 2.85 -23.69 -15.83
C VAL A 537 2.75 -23.17 -17.26
N THR A 538 1.53 -22.95 -17.75
CA THR A 538 1.30 -22.37 -19.07
C THR A 538 1.08 -20.87 -18.99
N LYS A 539 1.27 -20.21 -20.11
CA LYS A 539 1.03 -18.77 -20.27
C LYS A 539 -0.45 -18.41 -20.11
N GLU A 540 -1.35 -19.28 -20.58
CA GLU A 540 -2.79 -19.12 -20.40
C GLU A 540 -3.15 -19.15 -18.91
N SER A 541 -2.54 -20.05 -18.14
CA SER A 541 -2.72 -20.13 -16.68
C SER A 541 -2.30 -18.83 -16.00
N TYR A 542 -1.15 -18.26 -16.37
CA TYR A 542 -0.69 -16.97 -15.84
C TYR A 542 -1.68 -15.84 -16.15
N MET A 543 -2.20 -15.77 -17.37
CA MET A 543 -3.15 -14.72 -17.76
C MET A 543 -4.50 -14.85 -17.04
N GLU A 544 -5.01 -16.06 -16.87
CA GLU A 544 -6.24 -16.30 -16.09
C GLU A 544 -6.06 -15.92 -14.61
N GLU A 545 -4.91 -16.23 -14.02
CA GLU A 545 -4.56 -15.84 -12.65
C GLU A 545 -4.43 -14.33 -12.51
N LEU A 546 -3.80 -13.65 -13.48
CA LEU A 546 -3.68 -12.20 -13.50
C LEU A 546 -5.04 -11.51 -13.59
N CYS A 547 -5.91 -11.93 -14.51
CA CYS A 547 -7.27 -11.39 -14.64
C CYS A 547 -8.07 -11.55 -13.34
N ARG A 548 -8.03 -12.75 -12.74
CA ARG A 548 -8.70 -13.02 -11.46
C ARG A 548 -8.17 -12.15 -10.33
N ARG A 549 -6.85 -12.03 -10.21
CA ARG A 549 -6.23 -11.19 -9.18
C ARG A 549 -6.65 -9.73 -9.33
N VAL A 550 -6.73 -9.21 -10.55
CA VAL A 550 -7.13 -7.82 -10.80
C VAL A 550 -8.57 -7.58 -10.33
N GLU A 551 -9.47 -8.51 -10.65
CA GLU A 551 -10.84 -8.51 -10.17
C GLU A 551 -10.92 -8.55 -8.62
N GLU A 552 -10.19 -9.47 -7.98
CA GLU A 552 -10.13 -9.59 -6.52
C GLU A 552 -9.61 -8.31 -5.83
N VAL A 553 -8.55 -7.69 -6.38
CA VAL A 553 -8.00 -6.44 -5.83
C VAL A 553 -8.97 -5.27 -6.02
N SER A 554 -9.64 -5.19 -7.17
CA SER A 554 -10.66 -4.17 -7.43
C SER A 554 -11.80 -4.26 -6.41
N ALA A 555 -12.32 -5.47 -6.17
CA ALA A 555 -13.36 -5.73 -5.18
C ALA A 555 -12.89 -5.36 -3.76
N LEU A 556 -11.67 -5.75 -3.36
CA LEU A 556 -11.13 -5.39 -2.05
C LEU A 556 -10.96 -3.88 -1.87
N LYS A 557 -10.52 -3.16 -2.91
CA LYS A 557 -10.37 -1.70 -2.89
C LYS A 557 -11.72 -0.99 -2.74
N LYS A 558 -12.75 -1.44 -3.46
CA LYS A 558 -14.13 -0.94 -3.33
C LYS A 558 -14.68 -1.19 -1.93
N ALA A 559 -14.50 -2.38 -1.39
CA ALA A 559 -14.95 -2.69 -0.03
C ALA A 559 -14.26 -1.83 1.04
N LYS A 560 -12.93 -1.67 0.98
CA LYS A 560 -12.19 -0.80 1.92
C LYS A 560 -12.65 0.66 1.86
N GLN A 561 -13.09 1.15 0.69
CA GLN A 561 -13.64 2.50 0.55
C GLN A 561 -14.93 2.70 1.35
N ARG A 562 -15.73 1.65 1.60
CA ARG A 562 -16.95 1.75 2.43
C ARG A 562 -16.67 2.14 3.88
N LEU A 563 -15.44 1.92 4.35
CA LEU A 563 -15.01 2.33 5.67
C LEU A 563 -14.65 3.82 5.69
N SER A 564 -13.83 4.28 4.73
CA SER A 564 -13.27 5.64 4.69
C SER A 564 -14.13 6.68 3.97
N LEU A 565 -15.09 6.24 3.15
CA LEU A 565 -16.06 7.04 2.41
C LEU A 565 -17.47 6.56 2.76
N TYR A 566 -18.47 7.35 2.38
CA TYR A 566 -19.87 7.01 2.58
C TYR A 566 -20.17 5.56 2.12
N PRO A 567 -20.87 4.74 2.94
CA PRO A 567 -21.64 5.11 4.13
C PRO A 567 -20.84 5.20 5.44
N PHE A 568 -19.51 5.08 5.42
CA PHE A 568 -18.66 4.89 6.58
C PHE A 568 -19.19 3.72 7.41
N SER A 569 -19.15 2.49 6.90
CA SER A 569 -19.66 1.31 7.61
C SER A 569 -18.74 0.12 7.48
N LEU A 570 -18.22 -0.34 8.62
CA LEU A 570 -17.49 -1.60 8.72
C LEU A 570 -18.33 -2.79 8.23
N ARG A 571 -19.64 -2.76 8.49
CA ARG A 571 -20.54 -3.86 8.14
C ARG A 571 -20.85 -3.89 6.65
N ALA A 572 -20.94 -2.73 5.99
CA ALA A 572 -20.97 -2.65 4.53
C ALA A 572 -19.68 -3.21 3.92
N MET A 573 -18.52 -2.83 4.46
CA MET A 573 -17.23 -3.41 4.03
C MET A 573 -17.19 -4.93 4.23
N GLU A 574 -17.60 -5.44 5.40
CA GLU A 574 -17.66 -6.87 5.67
C GLU A 574 -18.62 -7.61 4.72
N GLY A 575 -19.78 -7.02 4.43
CA GLY A 575 -20.78 -7.56 3.51
C GLY A 575 -20.23 -7.70 2.10
N GLU A 576 -19.64 -6.63 1.55
CA GLU A 576 -19.01 -6.67 0.21
C GLU A 576 -17.83 -7.65 0.17
N ILE A 577 -16.95 -7.67 1.19
CA ILE A 577 -15.83 -8.64 1.21
C ILE A 577 -16.35 -10.08 1.21
N LYS A 578 -17.38 -10.37 2.01
CA LYS A 578 -17.92 -11.72 2.09
C LYS A 578 -18.54 -12.17 0.79
N GLU A 579 -19.44 -11.38 0.24
CA GLU A 579 -20.13 -11.67 -1.03
C GLU A 579 -19.12 -11.93 -2.16
N TYR A 580 -18.16 -11.03 -2.33
CA TYR A 580 -17.30 -11.03 -3.51
C TYR A 580 -16.04 -11.89 -3.37
N LEU A 581 -15.42 -11.97 -2.18
CA LEU A 581 -14.12 -12.61 -1.99
C LEU A 581 -14.19 -13.94 -1.22
N ILE A 582 -15.16 -14.13 -0.32
CA ILE A 582 -15.20 -15.28 0.61
C ILE A 582 -16.30 -16.30 0.25
N GLU A 583 -17.51 -15.85 -0.09
CA GLU A 583 -18.71 -16.68 -0.24
C GLU A 583 -18.90 -17.28 -1.64
N ASN A 584 -18.12 -16.85 -2.62
CA ASN A 584 -18.00 -17.46 -3.96
C ASN A 584 -17.38 -18.86 -3.90
N ASP A 585 -18.13 -19.87 -3.41
CA ASP A 585 -17.99 -21.36 -3.46
C ASP A 585 -16.62 -22.07 -3.28
N LYS A 586 -15.49 -21.37 -3.35
CA LYS A 586 -14.11 -21.88 -3.24
C LYS A 586 -13.68 -22.04 -1.79
N TYR A 587 -14.21 -21.24 -0.86
CA TYR A 587 -13.75 -21.17 0.53
C TYR A 587 -14.74 -21.75 1.56
N LYS A 588 -16.04 -21.91 1.22
CA LYS A 588 -17.05 -22.53 2.11
C LYS A 588 -16.72 -23.99 2.47
N LYS A 589 -16.15 -24.77 1.55
CA LYS A 589 -15.73 -26.17 1.82
C LYS A 589 -14.60 -26.28 2.84
N GLY A 590 -13.91 -25.18 3.15
CA GLY A 590 -12.84 -25.13 4.14
C GLY A 590 -13.32 -24.97 5.58
N HIS A 591 -14.51 -24.39 5.84
CA HIS A 591 -14.94 -24.10 7.21
C HIS A 591 -15.34 -25.35 8.02
N GLU A 592 -15.73 -26.43 7.36
CA GLU A 592 -16.14 -27.68 8.02
C GLU A 592 -15.17 -28.86 7.81
N LYS A 593 -14.14 -28.72 6.95
CA LYS A 593 -13.19 -29.79 6.61
C LYS A 593 -11.71 -29.38 6.70
N ILE A 594 -11.32 -28.64 7.74
CA ILE A 594 -9.88 -28.39 8.03
C ILE A 594 -9.18 -29.68 8.53
N ALA A 595 -9.93 -30.75 8.82
CA ALA A 595 -9.39 -32.01 9.37
C ALA A 595 -8.85 -33.01 8.33
N SER A 596 -8.89 -32.74 7.02
CA SER A 596 -8.46 -33.72 5.99
C SER A 596 -7.59 -33.10 4.90
N SER A 597 -6.27 -33.12 5.13
CA SER A 597 -5.12 -33.19 4.21
C SER A 597 -5.01 -32.39 2.90
N ASN A 598 -6.02 -31.65 2.41
CA ASN A 598 -5.92 -30.79 1.23
C ASN A 598 -6.50 -29.39 1.53
N ILE A 599 -5.73 -28.56 2.23
CA ILE A 599 -6.10 -27.17 2.49
C ILE A 599 -6.03 -26.41 1.16
N VAL A 600 -7.17 -25.96 0.64
CA VAL A 600 -7.26 -25.01 -0.47
C VAL A 600 -6.46 -23.76 -0.08
N ARG A 601 -5.37 -23.48 -0.80
CA ARG A 601 -4.50 -22.32 -0.54
C ARG A 601 -5.30 -21.04 -0.80
N TRP A 602 -5.39 -20.17 0.21
CA TRP A 602 -6.01 -18.85 0.05
C TRP A 602 -5.09 -17.92 -0.75
N SER A 603 -5.66 -17.06 -1.59
CA SER A 603 -4.91 -15.97 -2.23
C SER A 603 -4.44 -14.97 -1.16
N SER A 604 -3.32 -14.28 -1.41
CA SER A 604 -2.85 -13.21 -0.54
C SER A 604 -3.88 -12.09 -0.42
N VAL A 605 -4.64 -11.81 -1.50
CA VAL A 605 -5.77 -10.88 -1.47
C VAL A 605 -6.86 -11.34 -0.48
N SER A 606 -7.16 -12.64 -0.43
CA SER A 606 -8.14 -13.20 0.51
C SER A 606 -7.66 -13.11 1.97
N ILE A 607 -6.38 -13.39 2.23
CA ILE A 607 -5.75 -13.18 3.54
C ILE A 607 -5.83 -11.70 3.94
N GLU A 608 -5.51 -10.81 3.00
CA GLU A 608 -5.59 -9.37 3.21
C GLU A 608 -7.02 -8.88 3.50
N ALA A 609 -8.02 -9.48 2.84
CA ALA A 609 -9.43 -9.20 3.06
C ALA A 609 -9.87 -9.55 4.49
N VAL A 610 -9.53 -10.75 4.98
CA VAL A 610 -9.84 -11.17 6.35
C VAL A 610 -9.07 -10.35 7.39
N LEU A 611 -7.80 -10.03 7.14
CA LEU A 611 -7.04 -9.08 7.96
C LEU A 611 -7.68 -7.69 8.00
N SER A 612 -8.26 -7.23 6.88
CA SER A 612 -8.96 -5.94 6.82
C SER A 612 -10.22 -5.94 7.67
N ILE A 613 -10.97 -7.04 7.69
CA ILE A 613 -12.10 -7.24 8.60
C ILE A 613 -11.63 -7.21 10.05
N ALA A 614 -10.59 -7.98 10.40
CA ALA A 614 -10.07 -8.04 11.77
C ALA A 614 -9.60 -6.66 12.25
N GLU A 615 -8.82 -5.96 11.41
CA GLU A 615 -8.31 -4.63 11.71
C GLU A 615 -9.43 -3.60 11.88
N ALA A 616 -10.46 -3.63 11.04
CA ALA A 616 -11.60 -2.74 11.16
C ALA A 616 -12.34 -2.99 12.48
N ASN A 617 -12.62 -4.25 12.85
CA ASN A 617 -13.28 -4.57 14.13
C ASN A 617 -12.42 -4.10 15.31
N LEU A 618 -11.10 -4.24 15.25
CA LEU A 618 -10.17 -3.72 16.27
C LEU A 618 -10.11 -2.19 16.30
N LYS A 619 -10.38 -1.48 15.20
CA LYS A 619 -10.49 0.00 15.21
C LYS A 619 -11.72 0.47 15.98
N GLU A 620 -12.79 -0.31 15.96
CA GLU A 620 -14.03 -0.03 16.70
C GLU A 620 -13.99 -0.51 18.15
N GLY A 621 -13.06 -1.41 18.49
CA GLY A 621 -12.96 -2.03 19.82
C GLY A 621 -13.65 -3.38 19.92
N LEU A 622 -14.10 -3.99 18.82
CA LEU A 622 -14.74 -5.32 18.77
C LEU A 622 -13.71 -6.45 18.80
N VAL A 623 -13.05 -6.61 19.94
CA VAL A 623 -11.90 -7.50 20.16
C VAL A 623 -12.24 -8.97 19.92
N GLN A 624 -13.42 -9.43 20.35
CA GLN A 624 -13.81 -10.84 20.23
C GLN A 624 -14.10 -11.28 18.78
N ILE A 625 -14.74 -10.40 18.00
CA ILE A 625 -15.01 -10.66 16.58
C ILE A 625 -13.68 -10.70 15.82
N ALA A 626 -12.78 -9.76 16.11
CA ALA A 626 -11.48 -9.71 15.48
C ALA A 626 -10.62 -10.93 15.81
N LYS A 627 -10.59 -11.37 17.08
CA LYS A 627 -9.84 -12.56 17.51
C LYS A 627 -10.24 -13.80 16.70
N LYS A 628 -11.55 -14.02 16.48
CA LYS A 628 -12.04 -15.10 15.61
C LYS A 628 -11.40 -15.07 14.22
N GLN A 629 -11.33 -13.88 13.60
CA GLN A 629 -10.76 -13.73 12.26
C GLN A 629 -9.25 -13.99 12.26
N LEU A 630 -8.56 -13.55 13.31
CA LEU A 630 -7.13 -13.80 13.49
C LEU A 630 -6.82 -15.29 13.73
N ASP A 631 -7.68 -16.00 14.45
CA ASP A 631 -7.54 -17.45 14.70
C ASP A 631 -7.73 -18.27 13.43
N ILE A 632 -8.64 -17.84 12.54
CA ILE A 632 -8.80 -18.45 11.20
C ILE A 632 -7.51 -18.32 10.38
N LEU A 633 -6.78 -17.21 10.54
CA LEU A 633 -5.56 -16.93 9.80
C LEU A 633 -4.30 -17.55 10.45
N GLN A 634 -4.35 -17.89 11.73
CA GLN A 634 -3.21 -18.41 12.50
C GLN A 634 -2.47 -19.57 11.80
N PRO A 635 -3.15 -20.58 11.20
CA PRO A 635 -2.47 -21.68 10.50
C PRO A 635 -1.70 -21.28 9.24
N TYR A 636 -1.84 -20.05 8.74
CA TYR A 636 -1.09 -19.53 7.59
C TYR A 636 0.19 -18.79 8.02
N PHE A 637 0.22 -18.27 9.24
CA PHE A 637 1.35 -17.51 9.79
C PHE A 637 2.27 -18.35 10.69
N GLU A 638 1.78 -19.46 11.25
CA GLU A 638 2.54 -20.31 12.20
C GLU A 638 3.16 -21.59 11.59
N ARG A 639 3.07 -21.82 10.27
CA ARG A 639 3.70 -22.98 9.63
C ARG A 639 5.22 -22.88 9.64
N ASP A 640 5.88 -24.03 9.72
CA ASP A 640 7.35 -24.19 9.61
C ASP A 640 7.92 -23.75 8.25
N GLU A 641 7.07 -23.45 7.26
CA GLU A 641 7.41 -22.73 6.02
C GLU A 641 6.83 -21.30 6.04
N PRO A 642 7.36 -20.37 6.87
CA PRO A 642 6.95 -18.96 6.88
C PRO A 642 7.25 -18.24 5.55
N ASP A 643 7.99 -18.89 4.65
CA ASP A 643 8.46 -18.40 3.37
C ASP A 643 7.37 -18.18 2.33
N GLN A 644 6.09 -18.46 2.61
CA GLN A 644 5.01 -18.35 1.63
C GLN A 644 4.17 -17.07 1.72
N VAL A 645 4.19 -16.36 2.85
CA VAL A 645 3.36 -15.16 3.09
C VAL A 645 4.23 -13.90 3.08
N ASP A 646 3.84 -12.90 2.29
CA ASP A 646 4.55 -11.61 2.16
C ASP A 646 4.76 -10.93 3.52
N GLU A 647 5.95 -10.34 3.72
CA GLU A 647 6.38 -9.76 5.00
C GLU A 647 5.45 -8.62 5.46
N LEU A 648 4.78 -7.91 4.56
CA LEU A 648 3.83 -6.86 4.94
C LEU A 648 2.55 -7.44 5.52
N LEU A 649 2.07 -8.57 5.00
CA LEU A 649 0.91 -9.26 5.56
C LEU A 649 1.22 -9.79 6.96
N GLN A 650 2.44 -10.30 7.16
CA GLN A 650 2.92 -10.71 8.49
C GLN A 650 3.00 -9.52 9.46
N ALA A 651 3.60 -8.40 9.04
CA ALA A 651 3.65 -7.19 9.86
C ALA A 651 2.25 -6.68 10.23
N ARG A 652 1.31 -6.72 9.28
CA ARG A 652 -0.09 -6.32 9.49
C ARG A 652 -0.82 -7.26 10.44
N TYR A 653 -0.58 -8.56 10.36
CA TYR A 653 -1.12 -9.57 11.28
C TYR A 653 -0.66 -9.30 12.72
N HIS A 654 0.64 -9.10 12.94
CA HIS A 654 1.19 -8.75 14.25
C HIS A 654 0.66 -7.41 14.79
N LEU A 655 0.46 -6.40 13.94
CA LEU A 655 -0.19 -5.15 14.33
C LEU A 655 -1.65 -5.33 14.76
N CYS A 656 -2.36 -6.31 14.21
CA CYS A 656 -3.71 -6.66 14.66
C CYS A 656 -3.66 -7.35 16.04
N PHE A 657 -2.72 -8.27 16.25
CA PHE A 657 -2.51 -8.88 17.57
C PHE A 657 -2.10 -7.89 18.65
N PHE A 658 -1.23 -6.92 18.32
CA PHE A 658 -0.96 -5.79 19.21
C PHE A 658 -2.25 -5.12 19.67
N ARG A 659 -3.15 -4.77 18.74
CA ARG A 659 -4.41 -4.10 19.07
C ARG A 659 -5.34 -4.99 19.90
N TYR A 660 -5.39 -6.28 19.61
CA TYR A 660 -6.15 -7.25 20.40
C TYR A 660 -5.68 -7.23 21.86
N TYR A 661 -4.39 -7.41 22.11
CA TYR A 661 -3.83 -7.39 23.46
C TYR A 661 -3.96 -6.03 24.13
N TYR A 662 -3.73 -4.94 23.38
CA TYR A 662 -3.85 -3.57 23.86
C TYR A 662 -5.29 -3.27 24.33
N LEU A 663 -6.32 -3.64 23.57
CA LEU A 663 -7.72 -3.28 23.85
C LEU A 663 -8.44 -4.23 24.81
N SER A 664 -7.88 -5.42 25.05
CA SER A 664 -8.54 -6.47 25.83
C SER A 664 -8.94 -6.02 27.24
N ASP A 665 -10.14 -6.42 27.64
CA ASP A 665 -10.67 -6.26 28.99
C ASP A 665 -10.18 -7.43 29.86
N ILE A 666 -9.40 -7.14 30.90
CA ILE A 666 -8.86 -8.15 31.82
C ILE A 666 -9.91 -8.70 32.80
N GLU A 667 -11.02 -7.97 33.00
CA GLU A 667 -12.13 -8.42 33.86
C GLU A 667 -13.13 -9.29 33.10
N ALA A 668 -12.98 -9.39 31.77
CA ALA A 668 -13.91 -10.13 30.94
C ALA A 668 -13.66 -11.65 31.05
N PRO A 669 -14.73 -12.47 31.08
CA PRO A 669 -14.62 -13.91 31.31
C PRO A 669 -13.91 -14.66 30.17
N TYR A 670 -13.86 -14.08 28.97
CA TYR A 670 -13.18 -14.65 27.81
C TYR A 670 -11.70 -14.27 27.70
N CYS A 671 -11.19 -13.40 28.58
CA CYS A 671 -9.83 -12.90 28.46
C CYS A 671 -8.83 -13.96 28.92
N GLU A 672 -7.95 -14.41 28.02
CA GLU A 672 -6.91 -15.39 28.35
C GLU A 672 -5.79 -14.81 29.23
N MET A 673 -5.76 -13.50 29.43
CA MET A 673 -4.68 -12.80 30.13
C MET A 673 -5.02 -12.63 31.61
N ARG A 674 -4.09 -13.03 32.48
CA ARG A 674 -4.28 -13.00 33.94
C ARG A 674 -4.25 -11.59 34.52
N ASP A 675 -3.45 -10.70 33.94
CA ASP A 675 -3.27 -9.33 34.44
C ASP A 675 -2.94 -8.33 33.30
N ARG A 676 -3.00 -7.04 33.62
CA ARG A 676 -2.67 -5.95 32.68
C ARG A 676 -1.21 -5.98 32.24
N TYR A 677 -0.30 -6.37 33.13
CA TYR A 677 1.13 -6.44 32.83
C TYR A 677 1.42 -7.43 31.70
N THR A 678 0.86 -8.64 31.76
CA THR A 678 1.00 -9.67 30.73
C THR A 678 0.43 -9.18 29.40
N ALA A 679 -0.71 -8.48 29.43
CA ALA A 679 -1.33 -7.92 28.23
C ALA A 679 -0.44 -6.88 27.54
N VAL A 680 0.10 -5.93 28.31
CA VAL A 680 1.00 -4.89 27.79
C VAL A 680 2.29 -5.48 27.26
N ARG A 681 2.86 -6.48 27.96
CA ARG A 681 4.11 -7.12 27.54
C ARG A 681 3.93 -7.90 26.23
N ARG A 682 2.85 -8.68 26.10
CA ARG A 682 2.50 -9.35 24.84
C ARG A 682 2.26 -8.34 23.71
N ALA A 683 1.55 -7.25 23.99
CA ALA A 683 1.34 -6.19 23.01
C ALA A 683 2.69 -5.63 22.51
N SER A 684 3.64 -5.36 23.41
CA SER A 684 4.99 -4.91 23.05
C SER A 684 5.75 -5.94 22.21
N GLU A 685 5.70 -7.22 22.59
CA GLU A 685 6.35 -8.32 21.86
C GLU A 685 5.83 -8.43 20.41
N GLU A 686 4.53 -8.23 20.18
CA GLU A 686 3.93 -8.22 18.84
C GLU A 686 4.38 -7.01 18.00
N LEU A 687 4.62 -5.84 18.61
CA LEU A 687 5.21 -4.70 17.89
C LEU A 687 6.64 -4.98 17.46
N ASP A 688 7.43 -5.67 18.28
CA ASP A 688 8.80 -6.08 17.93
C ASP A 688 8.81 -7.18 16.86
N LYS A 689 7.80 -8.06 16.80
CA LYS A 689 7.62 -8.99 15.67
C LYS A 689 7.28 -8.24 14.38
N ALA A 690 6.35 -7.29 14.44
CA ALA A 690 5.96 -6.49 13.27
C ALA A 690 7.15 -5.70 12.69
N GLU A 691 7.95 -5.05 13.53
CA GLU A 691 9.14 -4.33 13.08
C GLU A 691 10.18 -5.27 12.45
N ARG A 692 10.40 -6.46 13.02
CA ARG A 692 11.31 -7.47 12.44
C ARG A 692 10.88 -7.93 11.05
N CYS A 693 9.58 -8.09 10.79
CA CYS A 693 9.07 -8.39 9.45
C CYS A 693 9.43 -7.28 8.45
N LEU A 694 9.29 -6.01 8.87
CA LEU A 694 9.63 -4.85 8.06
C LEU A 694 11.14 -4.73 7.82
N GLU A 695 11.97 -5.03 8.82
CA GLU A 695 13.43 -5.12 8.68
C GLU A 695 13.85 -6.24 7.73
N GLN A 696 13.18 -7.38 7.80
CA GLN A 696 13.45 -8.50 6.90
C GLN A 696 13.18 -8.12 5.45
N ARG A 697 12.06 -7.42 5.17
CA ARG A 697 11.76 -6.86 3.85
C ARG A 697 12.84 -5.90 3.36
N LEU A 698 13.39 -5.06 4.23
CA LEU A 698 14.51 -4.18 3.87
C LEU A 698 15.78 -4.95 3.49
N LYS A 699 16.06 -6.07 4.16
CA LYS A 699 17.19 -6.95 3.79
C LYS A 699 16.98 -7.55 2.40
N TYR A 700 15.76 -7.92 2.02
CA TYR A 700 15.46 -8.35 0.65
C TYR A 700 15.76 -7.24 -0.36
N TYR A 701 15.28 -6.01 -0.12
CA TYR A 701 15.53 -4.88 -1.02
C TYR A 701 17.01 -4.50 -1.11
N ASP A 702 17.74 -4.57 -0.01
CA ASP A 702 19.18 -4.36 -0.01
C ASP A 702 19.91 -5.39 -0.88
N LYS A 703 19.54 -6.67 -0.76
CA LYS A 703 20.14 -7.76 -1.54
C LYS A 703 19.75 -7.76 -3.02
N LEU A 704 18.63 -7.14 -3.36
CA LEU A 704 18.19 -6.93 -4.74
C LEU A 704 18.68 -5.60 -5.34
N SER A 705 19.46 -4.80 -4.60
CA SER A 705 19.84 -3.44 -4.98
C SER A 705 18.66 -2.46 -5.22
N GLU A 706 17.45 -2.83 -4.78
CA GLU A 706 16.20 -2.08 -4.97
C GLU A 706 15.78 -1.32 -3.70
N ARG A 707 16.76 -0.65 -3.06
CA ARG A 707 16.55 0.10 -1.80
C ARG A 707 15.52 1.21 -1.93
N SER A 708 15.35 1.79 -3.12
CA SER A 708 14.40 2.87 -3.40
C SER A 708 12.95 2.46 -3.11
N LEU A 709 12.60 1.20 -3.31
CA LEU A 709 11.26 0.64 -3.05
C LEU A 709 10.88 0.69 -1.57
N SER A 710 11.86 0.77 -0.66
CA SER A 710 11.59 0.97 0.77
C SER A 710 10.95 2.31 1.09
N ASN A 711 11.05 3.31 0.20
CA ASN A 711 10.45 4.61 0.41
C ASN A 711 8.97 4.68 0.00
N LEU A 712 8.42 3.59 -0.51
CA LEU A 712 7.07 3.51 -1.04
C LEU A 712 6.13 2.86 -0.02
N ASN A 713 4.88 3.33 0.00
CA ASN A 713 3.81 2.76 0.80
C ASN A 713 3.64 1.26 0.50
N PRO A 714 3.49 0.35 1.49
CA PRO A 714 3.14 0.65 2.88
C PRO A 714 4.30 0.47 3.90
N GLN A 715 5.57 0.52 3.47
CA GLN A 715 6.70 0.32 4.40
C GLN A 715 6.69 1.35 5.54
N PHE A 716 6.65 2.64 5.18
CA PHE A 716 6.60 3.71 6.16
C PHE A 716 5.24 3.84 6.84
N TYR A 717 4.15 3.48 6.16
CA TYR A 717 2.84 3.34 6.78
C TYR A 717 2.85 2.41 8.01
N PHE A 718 3.43 1.21 7.89
CA PHE A 718 3.48 0.28 9.01
C PHE A 718 4.49 0.69 10.08
N LEU A 719 5.66 1.22 9.71
CA LEU A 719 6.61 1.78 10.69
C LEU A 719 5.95 2.90 11.50
N SER A 720 5.28 3.85 10.84
CA SER A 720 4.54 4.92 11.51
C SER A 720 3.57 4.38 12.58
N ARG A 721 2.84 3.31 12.25
CA ARG A 721 1.93 2.65 13.20
C ARG A 721 2.64 1.95 14.34
N VAL A 722 3.76 1.26 14.10
CA VAL A 722 4.56 0.62 15.15
C VAL A 722 4.97 1.65 16.19
N TYR A 723 5.57 2.75 15.76
CA TYR A 723 6.03 3.82 16.66
C TYR A 723 4.87 4.51 17.39
N ALA A 724 3.77 4.81 16.69
CA ALA A 724 2.57 5.37 17.33
C ALA A 724 1.94 4.40 18.35
N HIS A 725 1.96 3.09 18.08
CA HIS A 725 1.46 2.07 18.99
C HIS A 725 2.35 1.89 20.23
N ARG A 726 3.68 1.99 20.07
CA ARG A 726 4.60 2.10 21.21
C ARG A 726 4.28 3.33 22.05
N ALA A 727 4.09 4.50 21.42
CA ALA A 727 3.72 5.72 22.13
C ALA A 727 2.43 5.56 22.94
N LYS A 728 1.41 4.87 22.40
CA LYS A 728 0.18 4.57 23.16
C LYS A 728 0.44 3.77 24.42
N LEU A 729 1.29 2.74 24.37
CA LEU A 729 1.67 2.00 25.56
C LEU A 729 2.32 2.94 26.59
N HIS A 730 3.21 3.85 26.17
CA HIS A 730 3.82 4.84 27.08
C HIS A 730 2.86 5.91 27.62
N ILE A 731 1.76 6.20 26.90
CA ILE A 731 0.73 7.16 27.35
C ILE A 731 -0.12 6.55 28.46
N PHE A 732 -0.66 5.34 28.24
CA PHE A 732 -1.65 4.72 29.13
C PHE A 732 -1.06 3.74 30.15
N PHE A 733 0.13 3.18 29.87
CA PHE A 733 0.74 2.09 30.63
C PHE A 733 2.25 2.31 30.90
N PRO A 734 2.68 3.52 31.31
CA PRO A 734 4.09 3.85 31.46
C PRO A 734 4.84 2.97 32.47
N ASP A 735 4.17 2.41 33.48
CA ASP A 735 4.83 1.62 34.53
C ASP A 735 5.06 0.15 34.15
N TYR A 736 4.39 -0.33 33.11
CA TYR A 736 4.55 -1.71 32.63
C TYR A 736 5.64 -1.85 31.55
N ILE A 737 6.28 -0.76 31.15
CA ILE A 737 7.30 -0.75 30.08
C ILE A 737 8.68 -0.52 30.70
N THR A 738 9.58 -1.48 30.48
CA THR A 738 10.91 -1.55 31.12
C THR A 738 11.97 -0.65 30.49
N ALA A 739 11.64 0.15 29.46
CA ALA A 739 12.64 0.73 28.55
C ALA A 739 13.04 2.19 28.83
N THR A 740 12.33 2.95 29.67
CA THR A 740 12.68 4.34 29.97
C THR A 740 13.31 4.44 31.36
N GLY A 741 14.40 5.20 31.48
CA GLY A 741 15.19 5.32 32.71
C GLY A 741 14.36 5.62 33.96
N LYS A 742 14.97 5.46 35.14
CA LYS A 742 14.29 5.62 36.45
C LYS A 742 13.66 7.01 36.67
N GLU A 743 13.96 7.99 35.83
CA GLU A 743 13.46 9.37 35.94
C GLU A 743 12.02 9.53 35.40
N PRO A 744 11.09 10.08 36.19
CA PRO A 744 9.70 10.32 35.79
C PRO A 744 9.55 11.17 34.52
N LEU A 745 10.45 12.13 34.31
CA LEU A 745 10.43 13.04 33.15
C LEU A 745 10.68 12.31 31.83
N ASN A 746 11.57 11.31 31.83
CA ASN A 746 11.83 10.48 30.64
C ASN A 746 10.59 9.68 30.23
N LYS A 747 9.74 9.25 31.18
CA LYS A 747 8.46 8.59 30.89
C LYS A 747 7.42 9.52 30.23
N LEU A 748 7.55 10.84 30.39
CA LEU A 748 6.67 11.85 29.78
C LEU A 748 7.16 12.30 28.40
N ILE A 749 8.48 12.36 28.20
CA ILE A 749 9.09 12.79 26.94
C ILE A 749 9.09 11.66 25.88
N GLU A 750 9.26 10.41 26.29
CA GLU A 750 9.30 9.26 25.36
C GLU A 750 8.12 9.16 24.39
N PRO A 751 6.84 9.27 24.81
CA PRO A 751 5.72 9.23 23.86
C PRO A 751 5.79 10.37 22.83
N ILE A 752 6.32 11.54 23.19
CA ILE A 752 6.51 12.67 22.26
C ILE A 752 7.57 12.31 21.20
N LYS A 753 8.70 11.71 21.60
CA LYS A 753 9.76 11.24 20.69
C LYS A 753 9.27 10.15 19.72
N LEU A 754 8.51 9.18 20.25
CA LEU A 754 7.94 8.10 19.44
C LEU A 754 6.90 8.63 18.44
N LEU A 755 6.06 9.59 18.84
CA LEU A 755 5.09 10.22 17.94
C LEU A 755 5.76 11.13 16.90
N GLU A 756 6.86 11.79 17.23
CA GLU A 756 7.69 12.52 16.27
C GLU A 756 8.18 11.58 15.15
N SER A 757 8.73 10.42 15.54
CA SER A 757 9.16 9.38 14.59
C SER A 757 7.98 8.85 13.76
N ALA A 758 6.83 8.61 14.40
CA ALA A 758 5.62 8.16 13.71
C ALA A 758 5.12 9.18 12.67
N ARG A 759 5.18 10.48 12.99
CA ARG A 759 4.86 11.58 12.06
C ARG A 759 5.84 11.64 10.91
N VAL A 760 7.14 11.57 11.17
CA VAL A 760 8.16 11.55 10.10
C VAL A 760 7.90 10.40 9.12
N TYR A 761 7.64 9.18 9.61
CA TYR A 761 7.30 8.06 8.73
C TYR A 761 5.98 8.28 7.99
N ALA A 762 4.92 8.78 8.63
CA ALA A 762 3.66 9.10 7.94
C ALA A 762 3.85 10.16 6.84
N ALA A 763 4.71 11.16 7.10
CA ALA A 763 5.06 12.19 6.13
C ALA A 763 5.80 11.62 4.91
N ARG A 764 6.77 10.73 5.15
CA ARG A 764 7.50 10.03 4.08
C ARG A 764 6.64 9.06 3.28
N ASP A 765 5.63 8.47 3.92
CA ASP A 765 4.63 7.63 3.24
C ASP A 765 3.67 8.46 2.37
N GLY A 766 3.53 9.77 2.65
CA GLY A 766 2.56 10.65 1.99
C GLY A 766 1.12 10.50 2.50
N ASP A 767 0.91 9.93 3.69
CA ASP A 767 -0.41 9.80 4.31
C ASP A 767 -0.71 10.99 5.24
N ALA A 768 -1.28 12.05 4.67
CA ALA A 768 -1.65 13.28 5.38
C ALA A 768 -2.64 13.03 6.53
N ALA A 769 -3.56 12.06 6.38
CA ALA A 769 -4.58 11.77 7.39
C ALA A 769 -4.00 11.01 8.58
N LEU A 770 -3.02 10.12 8.36
CA LEU A 770 -2.30 9.43 9.42
C LEU A 770 -1.32 10.39 10.13
N TYR A 771 -0.65 11.24 9.37
CA TYR A 771 0.20 12.29 9.93
C TYR A 771 -0.60 13.23 10.85
N ALA A 772 -1.76 13.73 10.40
CA ALA A 772 -2.64 14.58 11.19
C ALA A 772 -3.06 13.90 12.51
N GLN A 773 -3.39 12.60 12.45
CA GLN A 773 -3.73 11.82 13.62
C GLN A 773 -2.59 11.78 14.65
N TRP A 774 -1.35 11.55 14.21
CA TRP A 774 -0.20 11.51 15.12
C TRP A 774 0.20 12.89 15.63
N SER A 775 0.05 13.95 14.82
CA SER A 775 0.19 15.34 15.28
C SER A 775 -0.81 15.69 16.39
N ALA A 776 -2.05 15.22 16.30
CA ALA A 776 -3.07 15.43 17.34
C ALA A 776 -2.78 14.65 18.63
N TYR A 777 -2.26 13.42 18.53
CA TYR A 777 -1.77 12.70 19.71
C TYR A 777 -0.58 13.40 20.36
N GLN A 778 0.34 13.91 19.55
CA GLN A 778 1.56 14.54 20.05
C GLN A 778 1.27 15.88 20.70
N SER A 779 0.35 16.68 20.15
CA SER A 779 -0.10 17.92 20.79
C SER A 779 -0.68 17.65 22.17
N TRP A 780 -1.48 16.60 22.31
CA TRP A 780 -2.01 16.18 23.62
C TRP A 780 -0.89 15.76 24.59
N CYS A 781 0.14 15.05 24.12
CA CYS A 781 1.28 14.68 24.96
C CYS A 781 2.08 15.90 25.46
N TYR A 782 2.22 16.94 24.64
CA TYR A 782 2.83 18.21 25.08
C TYR A 782 1.96 18.91 26.15
N ILE A 783 0.63 18.89 26.02
CA ILE A 783 -0.27 19.42 27.06
C ILE A 783 -0.11 18.60 28.36
N MET A 784 -0.02 17.28 28.28
CA MET A 784 0.23 16.45 29.47
C MET A 784 1.57 16.79 30.13
N LEU A 785 2.63 17.00 29.34
CA LEU A 785 3.95 17.40 29.86
C LEU A 785 3.88 18.76 30.58
N ALA A 786 3.12 19.71 30.04
CA ALA A 786 2.93 21.05 30.61
C ALA A 786 2.24 21.05 31.99
N TYR A 787 1.38 20.07 32.28
CA TYR A 787 0.61 20.00 33.53
C TYR A 787 1.20 19.02 34.54
N LEU A 788 1.88 17.96 34.10
CA LEU A 788 2.46 16.95 34.99
C LEU A 788 3.86 17.31 35.52
N THR A 789 4.51 18.32 34.94
CA THR A 789 5.86 18.73 35.35
C THR A 789 5.79 19.92 36.33
N PRO A 790 6.39 19.83 37.54
CA PRO A 790 6.42 20.96 38.47
C PRO A 790 7.18 22.15 37.89
N GLU A 791 6.67 23.38 38.10
CA GLU A 791 7.29 24.64 37.60
C GLU A 791 8.77 24.80 38.01
N LYS A 792 9.18 24.20 39.14
CA LYS A 792 10.56 24.24 39.66
C LYS A 792 11.46 23.08 39.18
N ALA A 793 10.93 22.09 38.47
CA ALA A 793 11.64 20.87 38.05
C ALA A 793 12.05 20.86 36.57
N ILE A 794 11.79 21.96 35.84
CA ILE A 794 12.20 22.17 34.45
C ILE A 794 13.62 22.80 34.27
N PRO A 795 14.42 23.18 35.30
CA PRO A 795 15.61 24.01 35.03
C PRO A 795 16.76 23.29 34.32
N ASP A 796 16.73 21.96 34.17
CA ASP A 796 17.82 21.19 33.55
C ASP A 796 17.56 20.71 32.11
N ILE A 797 16.39 21.02 31.53
CA ILE A 797 16.14 20.77 30.09
C ILE A 797 15.70 22.07 29.41
N ASP A 798 16.66 22.76 28.79
CA ASP A 798 16.39 23.93 27.95
C ASP A 798 15.17 23.69 27.04
N GLY A 799 14.24 24.65 26.98
CA GLY A 799 13.07 24.76 26.08
C GLY A 799 11.97 23.69 26.17
N PHE A 800 11.65 23.24 27.38
CA PHE A 800 10.40 22.52 27.71
C PHE A 800 9.60 23.23 28.81
N SER A 801 9.54 24.57 28.78
CA SER A 801 8.67 25.33 29.70
C SER A 801 7.19 25.02 29.44
N LYS A 802 6.31 25.39 30.40
CA LYS A 802 4.85 25.26 30.23
C LYS A 802 4.38 25.99 28.98
N GLU A 803 4.92 27.20 28.74
CA GLU A 803 4.61 28.03 27.57
C GLU A 803 5.10 27.38 26.26
N ASP A 804 6.33 26.87 26.22
CA ASP A 804 6.87 26.17 25.05
C ASP A 804 6.04 24.93 24.69
N CYS A 805 5.61 24.17 25.70
CA CYS A 805 4.79 22.98 25.49
C CYS A 805 3.41 23.34 24.92
N LEU A 806 2.78 24.41 25.41
CA LEU A 806 1.50 24.90 24.88
C LEU A 806 1.66 25.48 23.47
N ASP A 807 2.77 26.14 23.17
CA ASP A 807 3.12 26.61 21.82
C ASP A 807 3.25 25.43 20.84
N TRP A 808 4.01 24.39 21.21
CA TRP A 808 4.13 23.15 20.44
C TRP A 808 2.77 22.49 20.21
N ALA A 809 1.95 22.36 21.26
CA ALA A 809 0.62 21.75 21.15
C ALA A 809 -0.27 22.51 20.15
N ARG A 810 -0.27 23.85 20.21
CA ARG A 810 -1.02 24.72 19.30
C ARG A 810 -0.59 24.54 17.85
N ARG A 811 0.72 24.57 17.58
CA ARG A 811 1.28 24.43 16.22
C ARG A 811 0.93 23.09 15.59
N LEU A 812 1.14 22.01 16.34
CA LEU A 812 0.87 20.65 15.88
C LEU A 812 -0.61 20.42 15.62
N MET A 813 -1.48 20.94 16.48
CA MET A 813 -2.93 20.91 16.28
C MET A 813 -3.34 21.65 15.01
N LYS A 814 -2.89 22.90 14.82
CA LYS A 814 -3.20 23.69 13.60
C LYS A 814 -2.72 22.98 12.33
N HIS A 815 -1.51 22.44 12.34
CA HIS A 815 -0.97 21.75 11.18
C HIS A 815 -1.69 20.40 10.91
N ALA A 816 -2.14 19.70 11.96
CA ALA A 816 -2.96 18.51 11.81
C ALA A 816 -4.29 18.80 11.11
N GLU A 817 -4.95 19.92 11.46
CA GLU A 817 -6.17 20.39 10.80
C GLU A 817 -5.93 20.68 9.32
N ASN A 818 -4.85 21.41 9.00
CA ASN A 818 -4.47 21.74 7.62
C ASN A 818 -4.19 20.49 6.77
N CYS A 819 -3.57 19.46 7.36
CA CYS A 819 -3.30 18.21 6.66
C CYS A 819 -4.57 17.36 6.45
N TYR A 820 -5.54 17.45 7.37
CA TYR A 820 -6.77 16.67 7.31
C TYR A 820 -7.88 17.31 6.48
N SER A 821 -7.81 18.62 6.23
CA SER A 821 -8.88 19.41 5.59
C SER A 821 -9.36 18.84 4.25
N GLU A 822 -8.46 18.35 3.39
CA GLU A 822 -8.80 17.73 2.10
C GLU A 822 -9.60 16.44 2.28
N GLN A 823 -9.17 15.57 3.19
CA GLN A 823 -9.88 14.33 3.51
C GLN A 823 -11.26 14.65 4.10
N GLY A 824 -11.35 15.65 4.98
CA GLY A 824 -12.61 16.11 5.54
C GLY A 824 -13.57 16.65 4.47
N LYS A 825 -13.05 17.40 3.49
CA LYS A 825 -13.83 17.93 2.36
C LYS A 825 -14.38 16.80 1.48
N ILE A 826 -13.56 15.78 1.20
CA ILE A 826 -13.99 14.57 0.48
C ILE A 826 -15.12 13.86 1.25
N CYS A 827 -14.94 13.64 2.55
CA CYS A 827 -15.96 12.98 3.39
C CYS A 827 -17.28 13.78 3.39
N TYR A 828 -17.18 15.10 3.55
CA TYR A 828 -18.34 15.99 3.54
C TYR A 828 -19.09 15.92 2.19
N GLN A 829 -18.35 16.00 1.07
CA GLN A 829 -18.95 15.92 -0.26
C GLN A 829 -19.62 14.56 -0.52
N GLN A 830 -19.03 13.46 -0.04
CA GLN A 830 -19.62 12.12 -0.16
C GLN A 830 -20.93 12.00 0.61
N ILE A 831 -21.02 12.58 1.81
CA ILE A 831 -22.28 12.62 2.57
C ILE A 831 -23.32 13.43 1.80
N LYS A 832 -22.95 14.59 1.26
CA LYS A 832 -23.85 15.46 0.50
C LYS A 832 -24.36 14.82 -0.79
N ASN A 833 -23.49 14.12 -1.53
CA ASN A 833 -23.82 13.49 -2.80
C ASN A 833 -24.71 12.25 -2.65
N ASN A 834 -24.59 11.53 -1.53
CA ASN A 834 -25.28 10.25 -1.32
C ASN A 834 -26.40 10.33 -0.27
N GLY A 835 -26.56 11.48 0.42
CA GLY A 835 -27.63 11.70 1.38
C GLY A 835 -28.99 11.89 0.69
N GLY A 836 -30.04 11.34 1.27
CA GLY A 836 -31.42 11.39 0.78
C GLY A 836 -31.69 10.60 -0.49
N LYS A 837 -30.73 9.77 -0.93
CA LYS A 837 -30.89 8.95 -2.14
C LYS A 837 -31.99 7.92 -1.96
N GLU A 838 -32.95 7.92 -2.88
CA GLU A 838 -33.95 6.87 -3.00
C GLU A 838 -33.32 5.57 -3.48
N THR A 839 -33.67 4.46 -2.85
CA THR A 839 -33.15 3.13 -3.18
C THR A 839 -34.29 2.11 -3.30
N GLU A 840 -34.00 0.99 -3.96
CA GLU A 840 -34.92 -0.15 -4.11
C GLU A 840 -35.43 -0.69 -2.76
N TYR A 841 -34.59 -0.62 -1.73
CA TYR A 841 -34.90 -1.11 -0.40
C TYR A 841 -35.41 0.03 0.47
N SER A 842 -36.71 0.09 0.68
CA SER A 842 -37.33 1.11 1.51
C SER A 842 -38.31 0.53 2.54
N CYS A 843 -38.43 1.19 3.69
CA CYS A 843 -39.33 0.80 4.76
C CYS A 843 -40.12 2.02 5.27
N PRO A 844 -41.45 1.95 5.41
CA PRO A 844 -42.22 2.97 6.11
C PRO A 844 -41.78 3.02 7.58
N LEU A 845 -41.68 4.22 8.16
CA LEU A 845 -41.39 4.38 9.59
C LEU A 845 -42.47 3.66 10.44
N PRO A 846 -42.10 2.97 11.53
CA PRO A 846 -43.07 2.35 12.43
C PRO A 846 -44.08 3.39 12.93
N ARG A 847 -45.37 3.05 12.92
CA ARG A 847 -46.38 3.85 13.62
C ARG A 847 -46.12 3.74 15.12
N ALA A 848 -46.25 4.84 15.85
CA ALA A 848 -46.18 4.82 17.31
C ALA A 848 -47.26 3.92 17.97
N GLU A 849 -48.25 3.46 17.20
CA GLU A 849 -49.38 2.63 17.64
C GLU A 849 -49.02 1.16 17.95
N ASP A 850 -47.86 0.64 17.51
CA ASP A 850 -47.52 -0.80 17.64
C ASP A 850 -46.86 -1.20 18.97
N ARG A 851 -46.78 -0.30 19.96
CA ARG A 851 -46.31 -0.64 21.32
C ARG A 851 -47.38 -0.32 22.37
N SER A 852 -48.11 -1.37 22.75
CA SER A 852 -48.85 -1.50 24.03
C SER A 852 -50.27 -0.91 24.13
N LEU A 853 -51.22 -1.49 23.40
CA LEU A 853 -52.67 -1.26 23.60
C LEU A 853 -53.25 -1.80 24.94
N ALA A 854 -52.44 -2.41 25.81
CA ALA A 854 -52.93 -2.98 27.08
C ALA A 854 -52.68 -2.10 28.32
N ILE A 855 -51.84 -1.07 28.25
CA ILE A 855 -51.44 -0.24 29.41
C ILE A 855 -52.00 1.19 29.33
N LEU A 856 -52.57 1.58 28.19
CA LEU A 856 -52.92 2.97 27.89
C LEU A 856 -54.41 3.29 27.97
N ASP A 857 -55.30 2.34 28.27
CA ASP A 857 -56.75 2.60 28.25
C ASP A 857 -57.22 3.60 29.33
N ASP A 858 -56.51 3.70 30.45
CA ASP A 858 -56.79 4.66 31.53
C ASP A 858 -56.19 6.06 31.29
N VAL A 859 -55.11 6.17 30.50
CA VAL A 859 -54.44 7.45 30.18
C VAL A 859 -55.02 8.08 28.90
N VAL A 860 -55.42 7.25 27.94
CA VAL A 860 -56.01 7.65 26.64
C VAL A 860 -57.39 8.29 26.79
N LYS A 861 -58.10 8.06 27.90
CA LYS A 861 -59.38 8.74 28.19
C LYS A 861 -59.22 10.22 28.52
N TRP A 862 -58.05 10.66 28.98
CA TRP A 862 -57.82 12.05 29.42
C TRP A 862 -57.12 12.92 28.35
N LEU A 863 -56.38 12.32 27.42
CA LEU A 863 -55.56 13.05 26.43
C LEU A 863 -56.09 13.00 24.98
N ARG A 864 -57.27 12.42 24.74
CA ARG A 864 -57.83 12.14 23.40
C ARG A 864 -57.82 13.34 22.42
N PRO A 865 -58.13 14.59 22.80
CA PRO A 865 -58.10 15.71 21.85
C PRO A 865 -56.69 16.15 21.43
N ALA A 866 -55.66 15.91 22.26
CA ALA A 866 -54.27 16.26 21.96
C ALA A 866 -53.54 15.14 21.19
N TYR A 867 -53.90 13.88 21.48
CA TYR A 867 -53.27 12.70 20.89
C TYR A 867 -53.70 12.49 19.42
N ASP A 868 -54.96 12.74 19.07
CA ASP A 868 -55.47 12.58 17.69
C ASP A 868 -54.83 13.58 16.70
N SER A 869 -54.32 14.72 17.20
CA SER A 869 -53.56 15.73 16.42
C SER A 869 -52.09 15.34 16.19
N ILE A 870 -51.53 14.49 17.07
CA ILE A 870 -50.11 14.10 17.05
C ILE A 870 -49.93 12.74 16.36
N ALA A 871 -50.86 11.80 16.55
CA ALA A 871 -50.77 10.44 16.01
C ALA A 871 -50.95 10.35 14.48
N THR A 872 -51.64 11.31 13.86
CA THR A 872 -51.97 11.28 12.41
C THR A 872 -50.91 11.89 11.49
N ARG A 873 -49.75 12.35 11.99
CA ARG A 873 -48.79 13.19 11.20
C ARG A 873 -47.46 12.54 10.77
N TYR A 874 -47.25 11.24 10.97
CA TYR A 874 -45.93 10.64 10.74
C TYR A 874 -45.94 9.51 9.70
N VAL A 875 -45.82 9.86 8.41
CA VAL A 875 -45.46 8.91 7.34
C VAL A 875 -44.20 9.43 6.65
N GLY A 876 -43.06 8.81 6.92
CA GLY A 876 -41.83 9.01 6.15
C GLY A 876 -41.25 7.65 5.79
N VAL A 877 -40.60 7.56 4.62
CA VAL A 877 -39.99 6.32 4.11
C VAL A 877 -38.48 6.37 4.36
N MET A 878 -37.92 5.32 4.96
CA MET A 878 -36.47 5.16 5.13
C MET A 878 -35.90 4.32 4.00
N HIS A 879 -34.80 4.78 3.39
CA HIS A 879 -34.10 4.09 2.30
C HIS A 879 -32.86 3.37 2.80
N TYR A 880 -32.53 2.24 2.18
CA TYR A 880 -31.41 1.37 2.52
C TYR A 880 -30.61 0.97 1.27
N GLU A 881 -29.29 0.91 1.42
CA GLU A 881 -28.39 0.33 0.41
C GLU A 881 -27.96 -1.07 0.83
N LYS A 882 -27.93 -1.99 -0.13
CA LYS A 882 -27.55 -3.40 0.07
C LYS A 882 -26.05 -3.61 -0.22
N TYR A 883 -25.41 -4.40 0.64
CA TYR A 883 -24.01 -4.77 0.61
C TYR A 883 -23.89 -6.25 1.05
N GLY A 884 -23.91 -7.20 0.10
CA GLY A 884 -24.13 -8.62 0.42
C GLY A 884 -25.43 -8.84 1.19
N ASP A 885 -25.33 -9.56 2.31
CA ASP A 885 -26.47 -9.77 3.24
C ASP A 885 -26.71 -8.60 4.21
N THR A 886 -26.00 -7.47 4.04
CA THR A 886 -26.08 -6.30 4.92
C THR A 886 -26.80 -5.14 4.25
N PHE A 887 -27.75 -4.54 4.96
CA PHE A 887 -28.48 -3.35 4.55
C PHE A 887 -28.12 -2.18 5.47
N VAL A 888 -27.70 -1.06 4.89
CA VAL A 888 -27.31 0.15 5.63
C VAL A 888 -28.25 1.28 5.27
N GLN A 889 -28.84 1.92 6.27
CA GLN A 889 -29.73 3.06 6.07
C GLN A 889 -28.99 4.25 5.43
N VAL A 890 -29.60 4.83 4.41
CA VAL A 890 -29.14 6.03 3.72
C VAL A 890 -29.20 7.24 4.68
N ALA A 891 -28.15 8.07 4.70
CA ALA A 891 -28.17 9.31 5.46
C ALA A 891 -29.28 10.23 4.93
N PRO A 892 -30.04 10.94 5.77
CA PRO A 892 -30.95 11.99 5.29
C PRO A 892 -30.18 13.16 4.65
N LEU A 893 -30.85 13.99 3.83
CA LEU A 893 -30.22 15.21 3.28
C LEU A 893 -29.87 16.17 4.42
N ILE A 894 -28.72 16.85 4.34
CA ILE A 894 -28.31 17.81 5.36
C ILE A 894 -28.64 19.23 4.89
N GLN A 895 -29.33 19.99 5.74
CA GLN A 895 -29.52 21.43 5.59
C GLN A 895 -28.69 22.18 6.64
N GLU A 896 -27.87 23.12 6.19
CA GLU A 896 -27.00 23.91 7.08
C GLU A 896 -27.75 25.10 7.67
N LEU A 897 -27.63 25.33 8.98
CA LEU A 897 -28.17 26.52 9.64
C LEU A 897 -27.19 27.71 9.50
N ARG A 898 -27.67 28.89 9.06
CA ARG A 898 -26.85 30.12 8.96
C ARG A 898 -26.79 30.87 10.30
N LYS A 899 -25.68 31.58 10.57
CA LYS A 899 -25.45 32.36 11.80
C LYS A 899 -26.43 33.53 11.99
N GLU A 900 -27.05 34.05 10.93
CA GLU A 900 -27.83 35.30 10.97
C GLU A 900 -29.30 35.13 11.40
N ASP A 901 -29.84 33.91 11.49
CA ASP A 901 -31.24 33.66 11.85
C ASP A 901 -31.47 33.64 13.39
N GLY A 902 -30.95 34.67 14.07
CA GLY A 902 -31.02 34.81 15.54
C GLY A 902 -32.43 35.04 16.10
N THR A 903 -33.41 35.41 15.27
CA THR A 903 -34.78 35.76 15.71
C THR A 903 -35.81 34.64 15.55
N ASP A 904 -35.51 33.60 14.76
CA ASP A 904 -36.44 32.49 14.48
C ASP A 904 -36.16 31.20 15.27
N GLN A 905 -35.21 31.27 16.21
CA GLN A 905 -34.76 30.11 16.99
C GLN A 905 -35.88 29.45 17.82
N LYS A 906 -36.95 30.14 18.22
CA LYS A 906 -38.02 29.52 19.03
C LYS A 906 -39.17 28.91 18.22
N LYS A 907 -39.30 29.19 16.92
CA LYS A 907 -40.46 28.74 16.12
C LYS A 907 -40.14 27.73 15.02
N ASN A 908 -38.88 27.64 14.57
CA ASN A 908 -38.48 26.76 13.47
C ASN A 908 -37.76 25.46 13.90
N GLN A 909 -37.79 25.12 15.20
CA GLN A 909 -37.02 24.03 15.82
C GLN A 909 -37.83 22.77 16.20
N THR A 910 -39.03 22.59 15.64
CA THR A 910 -39.64 21.27 15.55
C THR A 910 -39.18 20.60 14.26
N ILE A 911 -38.90 19.29 14.31
CA ILE A 911 -38.85 18.43 13.10
C ILE A 911 -40.01 18.85 12.20
N GLY A 912 -39.69 19.25 10.97
CA GLY A 912 -40.59 19.96 10.08
C GLY A 912 -41.96 19.30 9.93
N GLY A 913 -42.99 20.13 9.78
CA GLY A 913 -44.26 19.69 9.26
C GLY A 913 -44.10 18.97 7.90
N ALA A 914 -44.86 17.89 7.74
CA ALA A 914 -45.24 17.18 6.51
C ALA A 914 -44.16 16.64 5.54
N ASN A 915 -42.98 17.24 5.35
CA ASN A 915 -41.98 16.80 4.36
C ASN A 915 -40.63 16.45 5.02
N ARG A 916 -40.44 15.18 5.38
CA ARG A 916 -39.28 14.61 6.10
C ARG A 916 -38.08 14.28 5.18
N GLU A 917 -37.53 15.25 4.45
CA GLU A 917 -36.34 15.01 3.60
C GLU A 917 -35.01 15.51 4.20
N PHE A 918 -35.03 16.46 5.16
CA PHE A 918 -33.82 17.18 5.61
C PHE A 918 -33.53 17.08 7.13
N VAL A 919 -32.25 16.92 7.49
CA VAL A 919 -31.68 17.11 8.83
C VAL A 919 -30.99 18.46 8.89
N LYS A 920 -31.46 19.35 9.76
CA LYS A 920 -30.88 20.68 9.97
C LYS A 920 -29.72 20.61 10.98
N LEU A 921 -28.51 21.01 10.59
CA LEU A 921 -27.30 20.97 11.44
C LEU A 921 -26.56 22.31 11.46
N GLN A 922 -26.07 22.70 12.63
CA GLN A 922 -25.11 23.80 12.76
C GLN A 922 -23.68 23.25 12.62
N LEU A 923 -23.03 23.54 11.49
CA LEU A 923 -21.75 22.93 11.10
C LEU A 923 -20.53 23.85 11.30
N ASP A 924 -20.71 25.01 11.95
CA ASP A 924 -19.68 26.04 12.11
C ASP A 924 -18.35 25.52 12.68
N LEU A 925 -18.41 24.60 13.67
CA LEU A 925 -17.20 24.03 14.28
C LEU A 925 -16.56 22.90 13.45
N LEU A 926 -17.32 22.34 12.50
CA LEU A 926 -16.87 21.27 11.59
C LEU A 926 -16.41 21.81 10.23
N LYS A 927 -16.71 23.07 9.93
CA LYS A 927 -16.39 23.76 8.66
C LYS A 927 -15.66 25.09 8.84
N GLY A 928 -15.36 25.47 10.07
CA GLY A 928 -14.98 26.84 10.42
C GLY A 928 -13.81 27.36 9.59
N PRO A 929 -13.77 28.68 9.33
CA PRO A 929 -12.58 29.31 8.77
C PRO A 929 -11.39 29.07 9.73
N LEU A 930 -10.17 29.02 9.19
CA LEU A 930 -8.99 29.38 9.96
C LEU A 930 -9.30 30.76 10.57
N GLU A 931 -9.45 30.86 11.90
CA GLU A 931 -9.84 32.12 12.58
C GLU A 931 -9.07 33.31 11.97
N GLU A 932 -9.79 34.38 11.62
CA GLU A 932 -9.30 35.61 10.96
C GLU A 932 -8.33 36.45 11.82
N ASP A 933 -7.99 36.03 13.03
CA ASP A 933 -7.22 36.84 14.00
C ASP A 933 -5.68 36.70 13.89
N TYR A 934 -5.11 36.08 12.85
CA TYR A 934 -3.68 35.71 12.86
C TYR A 934 -2.89 35.92 11.55
N LEU A 935 -3.28 36.86 10.68
CA LEU A 935 -2.42 37.33 9.59
C LEU A 935 -2.33 38.86 9.60
N GLU A 936 -1.60 39.40 10.57
CA GLU A 936 -0.81 40.62 10.35
C GLU A 936 0.56 40.19 9.81
N ASP A 937 0.59 39.61 8.61
CA ASP A 937 1.83 39.52 7.83
C ASP A 937 1.47 39.85 6.38
N GLU A 938 1.72 41.12 6.05
CA GLU A 938 1.77 41.62 4.68
C GLU A 938 2.90 40.92 3.94
N ASP A 939 2.64 39.76 3.34
CA ASP A 939 3.30 39.32 2.10
C ASP A 939 2.79 37.93 1.68
N THR A 940 1.82 37.90 0.77
CA THR A 940 1.90 37.13 -0.48
C THR A 940 0.58 37.18 -1.25
N ASN A 941 0.68 37.67 -2.49
CA ASN A 941 -0.32 37.52 -3.54
C ASN A 941 -0.59 36.03 -3.85
N SER A 942 -1.44 35.38 -3.05
CA SER A 942 -2.13 34.15 -3.46
C SER A 942 -3.63 34.33 -3.29
N SER A 943 -4.32 34.38 -4.43
CA SER A 943 -5.77 34.48 -4.58
C SER A 943 -6.48 33.14 -4.27
N ASN A 944 -6.09 32.45 -3.20
CA ASN A 944 -6.83 31.31 -2.68
C ASN A 944 -7.66 31.78 -1.48
N ARG A 945 -8.95 32.03 -1.71
CA ARG A 945 -9.97 32.19 -0.66
C ARG A 945 -9.70 31.19 0.46
N SER A 946 -9.67 31.68 1.69
CA SER A 946 -9.60 30.92 2.95
C SER A 946 -10.22 29.52 2.84
N ASP A 947 -9.38 28.50 2.64
CA ASP A 947 -9.81 27.11 2.59
C ASP A 947 -10.42 26.76 3.95
N SER A 948 -11.75 26.63 4.00
CA SER A 948 -12.49 26.29 5.20
C SER A 948 -12.02 24.93 5.72
N THR A 949 -11.80 24.78 7.03
CA THR A 949 -11.31 23.50 7.59
C THR A 949 -12.47 22.55 7.77
N TYR A 950 -12.45 21.40 7.09
CA TYR A 950 -13.47 20.37 7.19
C TYR A 950 -13.05 19.26 8.15
N LEU A 951 -13.78 19.07 9.24
CA LEU A 951 -13.55 18.02 10.25
C LEU A 951 -14.59 16.90 10.12
N PHE A 952 -14.70 16.29 8.94
CA PHE A 952 -15.58 15.15 8.67
C PHE A 952 -14.79 13.85 8.47
N GLY A 953 -15.46 12.71 8.60
CA GLY A 953 -14.87 11.39 8.40
C GLY A 953 -14.32 10.77 9.69
N MET A 954 -13.80 9.56 9.57
CA MET A 954 -13.54 8.69 10.72
C MET A 954 -12.50 9.20 11.72
N LYS A 955 -11.58 10.07 11.29
CA LYS A 955 -10.46 10.54 12.14
C LYS A 955 -10.74 11.90 12.79
N SER A 956 -11.86 12.55 12.48
CA SER A 956 -12.16 13.90 12.97
C SER A 956 -12.33 13.97 14.49
N GLY A 957 -12.83 12.90 15.13
CA GLY A 957 -12.98 12.82 16.60
C GLY A 957 -11.67 13.10 17.35
N ILE A 958 -10.53 12.63 16.81
CA ILE A 958 -9.20 12.83 17.41
C ILE A 958 -8.79 14.29 17.35
N LEU A 959 -9.04 14.95 16.21
CA LEU A 959 -8.75 16.35 16.01
C LEU A 959 -9.62 17.21 16.93
N LEU A 960 -10.93 16.94 16.98
CA LEU A 960 -11.87 17.60 17.89
C LEU A 960 -11.44 17.44 19.36
N PHE A 961 -11.02 16.24 19.76
CA PHE A 961 -10.47 16.01 21.09
C PHE A 961 -9.24 16.89 21.35
N SER A 962 -8.28 16.94 20.42
CA SER A 962 -7.07 17.77 20.57
C SER A 962 -7.39 19.27 20.64
N LYS A 963 -8.39 19.75 19.88
CA LYS A 963 -8.89 21.14 19.96
C LYS A 963 -9.54 21.42 21.31
N GLY A 964 -10.39 20.51 21.78
CA GLY A 964 -11.01 20.60 23.10
C GLY A 964 -9.97 20.68 24.22
N MET A 965 -8.93 19.84 24.15
CA MET A 965 -7.82 19.85 25.10
C MET A 965 -7.04 21.17 25.08
N PHE A 966 -6.75 21.71 23.90
CA PHE A 966 -6.06 22.99 23.78
C PHE A 966 -6.88 24.15 24.36
N PHE A 967 -8.17 24.25 24.02
CA PHE A 967 -9.04 25.30 24.59
C PHE A 967 -9.22 25.15 26.10
N LEU A 968 -9.26 23.93 26.62
CA LEU A 968 -9.35 23.73 28.06
C LEU A 968 -8.06 24.22 28.75
N CYS A 969 -6.90 23.92 28.17
CA CYS A 969 -5.60 24.04 28.85
C CYS A 969 -4.80 25.31 28.53
N LYS A 970 -5.23 26.14 27.57
CA LYS A 970 -4.55 27.41 27.26
C LYS A 970 -4.65 28.41 28.42
N GLN A 971 -3.75 29.38 28.45
CA GLN A 971 -3.81 30.50 29.40
C GLN A 971 -4.90 31.49 28.98
N TYR A 972 -5.53 32.12 29.97
CA TYR A 972 -6.59 33.11 29.81
C TYR A 972 -6.31 34.30 30.73
N ASP A 973 -6.52 35.51 30.22
CA ASP A 973 -6.32 36.75 30.98
C ASP A 973 -7.52 37.07 31.90
N SER A 974 -8.70 36.54 31.57
CA SER A 974 -9.95 36.73 32.31
C SER A 974 -10.61 35.40 32.67
N GLU A 975 -11.18 35.34 33.88
CA GLU A 975 -11.93 34.17 34.36
C GLU A 975 -13.27 33.99 33.61
N ASP A 976 -13.90 35.08 33.19
CA ASP A 976 -15.14 35.04 32.40
C ASP A 976 -14.88 34.47 31.00
N ASP A 977 -13.77 34.87 30.37
CA ASP A 977 -13.33 34.32 29.09
C ASP A 977 -13.00 32.83 29.23
N PHE A 978 -12.33 32.44 30.31
CA PHE A 978 -12.08 31.04 30.62
C PHE A 978 -13.38 30.23 30.73
N LYS A 979 -14.33 30.67 31.57
CA LYS A 979 -15.63 30.01 31.78
C LYS A 979 -16.41 29.92 30.47
N TYR A 980 -16.43 30.99 29.68
CA TYR A 980 -17.06 31.01 28.36
C TYR A 980 -16.43 29.98 27.41
N ASN A 981 -15.09 29.93 27.32
CA ASN A 981 -14.40 28.99 26.43
C ASN A 981 -14.51 27.53 26.89
N VAL A 982 -14.53 27.25 28.20
CA VAL A 982 -14.81 25.91 28.73
C VAL A 982 -16.19 25.45 28.30
N ARG A 983 -17.21 26.30 28.49
CA ARG A 983 -18.60 25.97 28.20
C ARG A 983 -18.88 25.86 26.69
N THR A 984 -18.41 26.82 25.90
CA THR A 984 -18.84 26.97 24.49
C THR A 984 -17.88 26.36 23.48
N LYS A 985 -16.57 26.32 23.77
CA LYS A 985 -15.56 25.72 22.89
C LYS A 985 -15.18 24.31 23.36
N SER A 986 -14.59 24.17 24.55
CA SER A 986 -13.97 22.92 25.01
C SER A 986 -15.00 21.79 25.17
N MET A 987 -16.04 22.02 25.97
CA MET A 987 -17.08 21.02 26.22
C MET A 987 -17.79 20.59 24.93
N ARG A 988 -18.05 21.54 24.02
CA ARG A 988 -18.68 21.27 22.72
C ARG A 988 -17.81 20.42 21.80
N MET A 989 -16.50 20.69 21.77
CA MET A 989 -15.54 19.85 21.02
C MET A 989 -15.50 18.41 21.56
N PHE A 990 -15.54 18.23 22.88
CA PHE A 990 -15.62 16.88 23.46
C PHE A 990 -16.96 16.20 23.20
N GLN A 991 -18.07 16.94 23.21
CA GLN A 991 -19.39 16.42 22.84
C GLN A 991 -19.42 15.96 21.38
N TYR A 992 -18.87 16.75 20.45
CA TYR A 992 -18.78 16.39 19.03
C TYR A 992 -17.85 15.20 18.81
N CYS A 993 -16.72 15.17 19.51
CA CYS A 993 -15.83 14.02 19.54
C CYS A 993 -16.62 12.76 19.93
N CYS A 994 -17.34 12.79 21.06
CA CYS A 994 -18.18 11.68 21.50
C CYS A 994 -19.24 11.31 20.46
N ALA A 995 -19.98 12.29 19.92
CA ALA A 995 -21.08 12.04 18.99
C ALA A 995 -20.61 11.37 17.69
N ILE A 996 -19.48 11.80 17.11
CA ILE A 996 -18.93 11.19 15.90
C ILE A 996 -18.39 9.78 16.17
N THR A 997 -17.94 9.54 17.40
CA THR A 997 -17.24 8.31 17.76
C THR A 997 -18.12 7.28 18.45
N LEU A 998 -19.40 7.56 18.72
CA LEU A 998 -20.38 6.61 19.28
C LEU A 998 -21.06 5.78 18.18
N ASP A 999 -21.60 4.62 18.55
CA ASP A 999 -22.38 3.78 17.65
C ASP A 999 -23.76 4.43 17.40
N GLY A 1000 -24.03 4.80 16.16
CA GLY A 1000 -25.30 5.39 15.73
C GLY A 1000 -26.35 4.35 15.32
N THR A 1001 -26.07 3.04 15.45
CA THR A 1001 -26.95 2.00 14.90
C THR A 1001 -27.70 1.19 15.94
N ARG A 1002 -29.01 0.98 15.69
CA ARG A 1002 -29.82 -0.06 16.34
C ARG A 1002 -30.02 -1.21 15.35
N ARG A 1003 -29.77 -2.44 15.78
CA ARG A 1003 -30.21 -3.64 15.04
C ARG A 1003 -31.69 -3.86 15.38
N ILE A 1004 -32.52 -4.00 14.36
CA ILE A 1004 -33.95 -4.29 14.54
C ILE A 1004 -34.08 -5.76 14.95
N GLU A 1005 -34.86 -6.02 16.00
CA GLU A 1005 -35.17 -7.38 16.47
C GLU A 1005 -35.77 -8.22 15.34
N GLU A 1006 -35.39 -9.50 15.29
CA GLU A 1006 -35.59 -10.42 14.16
C GLU A 1006 -37.08 -10.71 13.84
N ASP A 1007 -38.02 -10.23 14.67
CA ASP A 1007 -39.45 -10.56 14.63
C ASP A 1007 -40.38 -9.34 14.52
N ASN A 1008 -40.02 -8.28 13.78
CA ASN A 1008 -40.96 -7.19 13.52
C ASN A 1008 -41.83 -7.46 12.26
N PRO A 1009 -43.13 -7.81 12.39
CA PRO A 1009 -43.99 -8.20 11.27
C PRO A 1009 -44.30 -7.05 10.30
N SER A 1010 -44.03 -5.80 10.68
CA SER A 1010 -44.24 -4.61 9.84
C SER A 1010 -43.15 -4.40 8.78
N TRP A 1011 -42.06 -5.19 8.80
CA TRP A 1011 -40.93 -5.01 7.91
C TRP A 1011 -41.06 -5.82 6.59
N PRO A 1012 -40.55 -5.28 5.46
CA PRO A 1012 -40.55 -5.98 4.18
C PRO A 1012 -39.80 -7.31 4.21
N ASN A 1013 -40.09 -8.22 3.27
CA ASN A 1013 -39.45 -9.54 3.18
C ASN A 1013 -37.92 -9.51 3.10
N TRP A 1014 -37.32 -8.46 2.52
CA TRP A 1014 -35.87 -8.32 2.44
C TRP A 1014 -35.21 -7.97 3.80
N ALA A 1015 -36.00 -7.59 4.80
CA ALA A 1015 -35.57 -7.28 6.17
C ALA A 1015 -35.91 -8.41 7.18
N LYS A 1016 -36.27 -9.61 6.68
CA LYS A 1016 -36.60 -10.81 7.47
C LYS A 1016 -35.35 -11.61 7.93
N PRO A 1017 -35.50 -12.67 8.76
CA PRO A 1017 -34.39 -13.37 9.39
C PRO A 1017 -33.35 -13.88 8.38
N GLY A 1018 -32.08 -13.49 8.57
CA GLY A 1018 -30.95 -13.80 7.68
C GLY A 1018 -30.22 -12.55 7.18
N HIS A 1019 -30.91 -11.41 7.09
CA HIS A 1019 -30.32 -10.13 6.66
C HIS A 1019 -29.93 -9.24 7.84
N ARG A 1020 -28.83 -8.48 7.69
CA ARG A 1020 -28.35 -7.55 8.72
C ARG A 1020 -28.77 -6.12 8.37
N VAL A 1021 -29.82 -5.61 9.01
CA VAL A 1021 -30.30 -4.24 8.80
C VAL A 1021 -29.72 -3.31 9.87
N PHE A 1022 -29.00 -2.27 9.43
CA PHE A 1022 -28.46 -1.22 10.27
C PHE A 1022 -29.24 0.08 10.06
N SER A 1023 -30.04 0.45 11.07
CA SER A 1023 -30.80 1.70 11.08
C SER A 1023 -30.11 2.74 11.97
N ARG A 1024 -30.08 3.98 11.49
CA ARG A 1024 -29.63 5.17 12.23
C ARG A 1024 -30.80 5.59 13.13
N SER A 1025 -30.71 5.32 14.43
CA SER A 1025 -31.87 5.48 15.33
C SER A 1025 -32.17 6.94 15.66
N VAL A 1026 -33.46 7.29 15.65
CA VAL A 1026 -34.00 8.47 16.34
C VAL A 1026 -34.16 8.11 17.83
N PRO A 1027 -33.56 8.84 18.78
CA PRO A 1027 -33.89 8.67 20.19
C PRO A 1027 -35.38 8.91 20.38
N ASP A 1028 -36.03 8.12 21.23
CA ASP A 1028 -37.42 8.32 21.58
C ASP A 1028 -37.62 9.76 22.09
N ILE A 1029 -38.51 10.50 21.44
CA ILE A 1029 -38.82 11.92 21.71
C ILE A 1029 -39.38 12.10 23.15
N GLU A 1030 -39.77 11.00 23.80
CA GLU A 1030 -40.39 10.97 25.13
C GLU A 1030 -39.42 11.23 26.31
N GLU A 1031 -38.09 11.19 26.11
CA GLU A 1031 -37.13 11.64 27.14
C GLU A 1031 -36.92 13.17 27.17
N ILE A 1032 -37.67 13.94 26.36
CA ILE A 1032 -37.62 15.40 26.35
C ILE A 1032 -38.49 15.93 27.49
N ASP A 1033 -37.87 16.04 28.67
CA ASP A 1033 -38.46 16.70 29.82
C ASP A 1033 -38.58 18.21 29.53
N ASP A 1034 -39.81 18.73 29.49
CA ASP A 1034 -40.27 20.03 28.94
C ASP A 1034 -39.68 21.28 29.65
N HIS A 1035 -38.74 21.09 30.58
CA HIS A 1035 -38.24 22.13 31.50
C HIS A 1035 -36.70 22.19 31.64
N SER A 1036 -35.94 21.51 30.78
CA SER A 1036 -34.51 21.82 30.57
C SER A 1036 -34.41 22.85 29.44
N PRO A 1037 -33.42 23.77 29.40
CA PRO A 1037 -33.16 24.53 28.18
C PRO A 1037 -32.92 23.51 27.06
N ILE A 1038 -33.86 23.45 26.14
CA ILE A 1038 -33.99 22.42 25.10
C ILE A 1038 -32.87 22.53 24.05
N ASP A 1039 -31.90 23.44 24.12
CA ASP A 1039 -31.27 23.91 22.88
C ASP A 1039 -29.92 23.29 22.41
N GLU A 1040 -29.18 22.53 23.23
CA GLU A 1040 -27.80 22.11 22.84
C GLU A 1040 -27.63 20.59 22.68
N HIS A 1041 -28.23 19.77 23.55
CA HIS A 1041 -27.88 18.34 23.63
C HIS A 1041 -28.50 17.47 22.51
N TRP A 1042 -29.62 17.89 21.93
CA TRP A 1042 -30.27 17.17 20.81
C TRP A 1042 -29.58 17.45 19.47
N ARG A 1043 -29.05 18.66 19.27
CA ARG A 1043 -28.36 19.06 18.03
C ARG A 1043 -27.11 18.23 17.79
N ASP A 1044 -26.38 17.92 18.85
CA ASP A 1044 -25.13 17.16 18.79
C ASP A 1044 -25.38 15.67 18.57
N ARG A 1045 -26.51 15.14 19.04
CA ARG A 1045 -26.95 13.75 18.76
C ARG A 1045 -27.30 13.54 17.29
N LEU A 1046 -27.71 14.59 16.56
CA LEU A 1046 -27.95 14.50 15.12
C LEU A 1046 -26.65 14.22 14.31
N LEU A 1047 -25.47 14.54 14.85
CA LEU A 1047 -24.19 14.19 14.21
C LEU A 1047 -23.94 12.68 14.18
N GLN A 1048 -24.52 11.91 15.11
CA GLN A 1048 -24.43 10.43 15.12
C GLN A 1048 -25.05 9.84 13.85
N TYR A 1049 -26.05 10.51 13.25
CA TYR A 1049 -26.62 10.08 11.97
C TYR A 1049 -25.66 10.19 10.82
N LEU A 1050 -24.51 10.85 10.94
CA LEU A 1050 -23.54 10.93 9.85
C LEU A 1050 -22.55 9.76 9.87
N TYR A 1051 -22.47 9.04 11.00
CA TYR A 1051 -21.45 8.02 11.27
C TYR A 1051 -22.10 6.77 11.88
N PRO A 1052 -22.39 5.72 11.08
CA PRO A 1052 -23.11 4.55 11.58
C PRO A 1052 -22.24 3.58 12.41
N HIS A 1053 -21.01 3.93 12.82
CA HIS A 1053 -20.20 3.04 13.68
C HIS A 1053 -19.22 3.79 14.58
N ARG A 1054 -18.86 3.13 15.70
CA ARG A 1054 -18.00 3.66 16.76
C ARG A 1054 -16.56 3.77 16.31
N LEU A 1055 -15.91 4.90 16.60
CA LEU A 1055 -14.51 5.11 16.27
C LEU A 1055 -13.72 5.53 17.50
N THR A 1056 -12.99 4.56 18.07
CA THR A 1056 -11.87 4.76 19.01
C THR A 1056 -12.19 4.92 20.51
N GLN A 1057 -11.11 4.88 21.30
CA GLN A 1057 -11.00 5.27 22.71
C GLN A 1057 -11.33 6.75 22.98
N PHE A 1058 -11.34 7.60 21.94
CA PHE A 1058 -11.62 9.03 22.11
C PHE A 1058 -13.08 9.34 22.43
N ALA A 1059 -14.01 8.42 22.15
CA ALA A 1059 -15.38 8.52 22.67
C ALA A 1059 -15.37 8.57 24.20
N ASP A 1060 -14.63 7.65 24.84
CA ASP A 1060 -14.58 7.56 26.28
C ASP A 1060 -13.71 8.67 26.86
N LEU A 1061 -12.58 9.01 26.23
CA LEU A 1061 -11.78 10.18 26.63
C LEU A 1061 -12.60 11.48 26.53
N GLY A 1062 -13.41 11.64 25.48
CA GLY A 1062 -14.33 12.77 25.34
C GLY A 1062 -15.32 12.83 26.50
N LYS A 1063 -15.93 11.70 26.89
CA LYS A 1063 -16.81 11.62 28.06
C LYS A 1063 -16.08 12.00 29.36
N ILE A 1064 -14.85 11.52 29.55
CA ILE A 1064 -14.01 11.87 30.70
C ILE A 1064 -13.78 13.39 30.75
N PHE A 1065 -13.41 14.02 29.64
CA PHE A 1065 -13.16 15.47 29.64
C PHE A 1065 -14.44 16.33 29.64
N ILE A 1066 -15.59 15.79 29.24
CA ILE A 1066 -16.90 16.41 29.54
C ILE A 1066 -17.12 16.43 31.06
N VAL A 1067 -16.81 15.33 31.77
CA VAL A 1067 -16.87 15.31 33.24
C VAL A 1067 -15.93 16.35 33.84
N VAL A 1068 -14.69 16.46 33.35
CA VAL A 1068 -13.74 17.51 33.78
C VAL A 1068 -14.31 18.90 33.60
N CYS A 1069 -14.80 19.24 32.40
CA CYS A 1069 -15.41 20.55 32.15
C CYS A 1069 -16.60 20.81 33.09
N ARG A 1070 -17.45 19.80 33.34
CA ARG A 1070 -18.58 19.94 34.26
C ARG A 1070 -18.13 20.14 35.70
N LEU A 1071 -17.11 19.42 36.18
CA LEU A 1071 -16.58 19.60 37.54
C LEU A 1071 -16.03 21.02 37.74
N ILE A 1072 -15.30 21.55 36.76
CA ILE A 1072 -14.81 22.95 36.78
C ILE A 1072 -15.98 23.93 36.85
N LEU A 1073 -17.00 23.75 36.00
CA LEU A 1073 -18.18 24.63 35.99
C LEU A 1073 -19.03 24.50 37.27
N ILE A 1074 -19.09 23.32 37.90
CA ILE A 1074 -19.76 23.09 39.18
C ILE A 1074 -19.02 23.81 40.30
N ALA A 1075 -17.70 23.64 40.40
CA ALA A 1075 -16.90 24.24 41.46
C ALA A 1075 -16.85 25.78 41.37
N THR A 1076 -17.03 26.33 40.17
CA THR A 1076 -17.02 27.78 39.91
C THR A 1076 -18.42 28.39 39.73
N ASP A 1077 -19.47 27.63 40.03
CA ASP A 1077 -20.85 28.12 39.98
C ASP A 1077 -21.07 29.16 41.09
N PRO A 1078 -21.74 30.30 40.80
CA PRO A 1078 -22.01 31.33 41.81
C PRO A 1078 -22.73 30.79 43.06
N SER A 1079 -23.56 29.74 42.90
CA SER A 1079 -24.25 29.09 44.01
C SER A 1079 -23.28 28.39 44.97
N VAL A 1080 -22.14 27.89 44.48
CA VAL A 1080 -21.11 27.25 45.32
C VAL A 1080 -20.32 28.30 46.08
N GLU A 1081 -19.98 29.42 45.45
CA GLU A 1081 -19.35 30.56 46.12
C GLU A 1081 -20.24 31.13 47.24
N GLU A 1082 -21.55 31.23 47.01
CA GLU A 1082 -22.53 31.56 48.06
C GLU A 1082 -22.53 30.54 49.21
N ILE A 1083 -22.45 29.25 48.92
CA ILE A 1083 -22.42 28.20 49.95
C ILE A 1083 -21.13 28.26 50.76
N TYR A 1084 -20.00 28.59 50.14
CA TYR A 1084 -18.72 28.73 50.83
C TYR A 1084 -18.68 29.97 51.72
N SER A 1085 -19.24 31.09 51.24
CA SER A 1085 -19.29 32.37 51.95
C SER A 1085 -20.41 32.48 53.00
N SER A 1086 -21.47 31.64 52.93
CA SER A 1086 -22.60 31.65 53.87
C SER A 1086 -22.75 30.35 54.67
N SER A 1087 -23.60 30.36 55.71
CA SER A 1087 -23.97 29.16 56.49
C SER A 1087 -25.07 28.31 55.84
N LYS A 1088 -25.46 28.59 54.58
CA LYS A 1088 -26.45 27.81 53.83
C LYS A 1088 -25.98 26.37 53.66
N SER A 1089 -26.90 25.41 53.84
CA SER A 1089 -26.56 24.00 53.67
C SER A 1089 -26.56 23.59 52.19
N TRP A 1090 -25.72 22.63 51.83
CA TRP A 1090 -25.73 21.98 50.50
C TRP A 1090 -27.08 21.31 50.14
N ASN A 1091 -27.99 21.14 51.09
CA ASN A 1091 -29.32 20.60 50.83
C ASN A 1091 -30.29 21.68 50.30
N GLU A 1092 -30.02 22.96 50.58
CA GLU A 1092 -30.78 24.13 50.11
C GLU A 1092 -30.32 24.61 48.71
N SER A 1093 -29.30 23.96 48.14
CA SER A 1093 -28.70 24.33 46.85
C SER A 1093 -29.67 24.26 45.67
N ASN A 1094 -29.41 25.15 44.71
CA ASN A 1094 -30.09 25.30 43.42
C ASN A 1094 -30.35 23.94 42.73
N LYS A 1095 -31.60 23.69 42.30
CA LYS A 1095 -32.00 22.48 41.54
C LYS A 1095 -31.10 22.23 40.32
N LEU A 1096 -30.54 23.29 39.73
CA LEU A 1096 -29.61 23.22 38.61
C LEU A 1096 -28.29 22.52 38.98
N LEU A 1097 -27.70 22.83 40.15
CA LEU A 1097 -26.44 22.27 40.63
C LEU A 1097 -26.56 20.77 40.89
N LYS A 1098 -27.65 20.35 41.55
CA LYS A 1098 -27.95 18.92 41.79
C LYS A 1098 -28.07 18.14 40.46
N ARG A 1099 -28.79 18.69 39.48
CA ARG A 1099 -28.89 18.12 38.12
C ARG A 1099 -27.53 17.99 37.42
N GLN A 1100 -26.59 18.92 37.61
CA GLN A 1100 -25.25 18.82 37.02
C GLN A 1100 -24.43 17.69 37.66
N ILE A 1101 -24.50 17.55 38.99
CA ILE A 1101 -23.84 16.46 39.72
C ILE A 1101 -24.41 15.10 39.30
N ASP A 1102 -25.73 14.98 39.22
CA ASP A 1102 -26.39 13.73 38.80
C ASP A 1102 -26.02 13.36 37.35
N ARG A 1103 -25.88 14.35 36.46
CA ARG A 1103 -25.37 14.14 35.10
C ARG A 1103 -23.92 13.66 35.09
N VAL A 1104 -23.04 14.22 35.91
CA VAL A 1104 -21.64 13.74 36.03
C VAL A 1104 -21.62 12.28 36.47
N ARG A 1105 -22.38 11.93 37.52
CA ARG A 1105 -22.50 10.54 38.00
C ARG A 1105 -23.02 9.60 36.94
N LYS A 1106 -24.06 10.00 36.19
CA LYS A 1106 -24.60 9.20 35.09
C LYS A 1106 -23.52 8.92 34.03
N ILE A 1107 -22.76 9.93 33.60
CA ILE A 1107 -21.70 9.74 32.59
C ILE A 1107 -20.59 8.80 33.10
N VAL A 1108 -20.18 8.93 34.35
CA VAL A 1108 -19.16 8.06 34.96
C VAL A 1108 -19.68 6.63 35.08
N GLN A 1109 -20.95 6.45 35.49
CA GLN A 1109 -21.59 5.14 35.55
C GLN A 1109 -21.68 4.47 34.17
N GLU A 1110 -22.04 5.23 33.12
CA GLU A 1110 -22.03 4.75 31.74
C GLU A 1110 -20.65 4.25 31.30
N LEU A 1111 -19.57 4.93 31.71
CA LEU A 1111 -18.19 4.50 31.42
C LEU A 1111 -17.84 3.16 32.11
N ARG A 1112 -18.32 2.92 33.33
CA ARG A 1112 -18.05 1.69 34.09
C ARG A 1112 -18.89 0.50 33.64
N GLU A 1113 -20.20 0.70 33.53
CA GLU A 1113 -21.18 -0.37 33.30
C GLU A 1113 -21.35 -0.71 31.83
N ASN A 1114 -21.14 0.25 30.94
CA ASN A 1114 -21.27 0.18 29.48
C ASN A 1114 -22.33 -0.83 28.98
N LYS A 1115 -23.57 -0.65 29.45
CA LYS A 1115 -24.76 -1.46 29.08
C LYS A 1115 -25.18 -1.29 27.62
N ASP A 1116 -24.55 -0.36 26.89
CA ASP A 1116 -24.92 0.08 25.55
C ASP A 1116 -24.10 -0.62 24.45
N ILE A 1117 -23.86 -1.92 24.57
CA ILE A 1117 -23.49 -2.70 23.39
C ILE A 1117 -24.80 -3.15 22.76
N PRO A 1118 -25.28 -2.52 21.67
CA PRO A 1118 -26.56 -2.86 21.03
C PRO A 1118 -26.55 -4.23 20.33
N PHE A 1119 -25.50 -5.03 20.52
CA PHE A 1119 -25.40 -6.37 19.99
C PHE A 1119 -25.92 -7.36 21.03
N ASP A 1120 -26.92 -8.14 20.63
CA ASP A 1120 -27.32 -9.36 21.32
C ASP A 1120 -26.08 -10.21 21.69
N ASP A 1121 -26.11 -10.88 22.84
CA ASP A 1121 -24.98 -11.55 23.53
C ASP A 1121 -24.24 -12.55 22.60
N LYS A 1122 -24.98 -13.09 21.61
CA LYS A 1122 -24.49 -13.99 20.55
C LYS A 1122 -23.54 -13.33 19.54
N HIS A 1123 -23.67 -12.03 19.26
CA HIS A 1123 -22.91 -11.35 18.21
C HIS A 1123 -21.74 -10.51 18.72
N ALA A 1124 -21.87 -9.88 19.89
CA ALA A 1124 -20.74 -9.35 20.64
C ALA A 1124 -19.87 -10.46 21.25
N ARG A 1125 -20.35 -11.72 21.24
CA ARG A 1125 -19.69 -12.89 21.83
C ARG A 1125 -19.37 -12.65 23.32
N GLY A 1126 -20.31 -12.10 24.06
CA GLY A 1126 -20.16 -11.78 25.48
C GLY A 1126 -19.22 -10.60 25.80
N GLN A 1127 -18.77 -9.83 24.80
CA GLN A 1127 -18.00 -8.60 25.04
C GLN A 1127 -18.86 -7.54 25.72
N LYS A 1128 -18.35 -7.01 26.85
CA LYS A 1128 -19.05 -6.00 27.68
C LYS A 1128 -18.57 -4.56 27.46
N ARG A 1129 -17.33 -4.37 26.98
CA ARG A 1129 -16.73 -3.02 26.82
C ARG A 1129 -15.95 -2.93 25.52
N TYR A 1130 -16.01 -1.78 24.84
CA TYR A 1130 -15.20 -1.50 23.64
C TYR A 1130 -13.75 -1.15 23.98
N ASN A 1131 -13.52 -0.36 25.04
CA ASN A 1131 -12.20 0.06 25.49
C ASN A 1131 -11.82 -0.60 26.81
N GLY A 1132 -11.79 -1.93 26.83
CA GLY A 1132 -11.47 -2.74 28.01
C GLY A 1132 -10.12 -2.43 28.66
N HIS A 1133 -9.21 -1.81 27.92
CA HIS A 1133 -7.92 -1.35 28.40
C HIS A 1133 -7.97 -0.21 29.42
N LEU A 1134 -9.07 0.56 29.44
CA LEU A 1134 -9.25 1.73 30.32
C LEU A 1134 -10.06 1.41 31.58
N VAL A 1135 -10.42 0.15 31.82
CA VAL A 1135 -11.26 -0.27 32.96
C VAL A 1135 -10.78 0.29 34.29
N SER A 1136 -9.51 0.06 34.65
CA SER A 1136 -8.92 0.58 35.90
C SER A 1136 -8.94 2.11 35.98
N HIS A 1137 -8.90 2.78 34.84
CA HIS A 1137 -8.90 4.24 34.75
C HIS A 1137 -10.30 4.79 35.04
N TYR A 1138 -11.35 4.09 34.59
CA TYR A 1138 -12.73 4.46 34.90
C TYR A 1138 -13.02 4.30 36.40
N GLU A 1139 -12.46 3.29 37.05
CA GLU A 1139 -12.62 3.10 38.49
C GLU A 1139 -11.91 4.18 39.31
N ALA A 1140 -10.69 4.54 38.91
CA ALA A 1140 -9.94 5.62 39.53
C ALA A 1140 -10.66 6.97 39.33
N LEU A 1141 -11.21 7.22 38.14
CA LEU A 1141 -12.01 8.41 37.87
C LEU A 1141 -13.27 8.48 38.74
N ASP A 1142 -13.98 7.38 38.91
CA ASP A 1142 -15.18 7.32 39.76
C ASP A 1142 -14.87 7.67 41.23
N LYS A 1143 -13.80 7.08 41.77
CA LYS A 1143 -13.30 7.41 43.11
C LYS A 1143 -12.89 8.88 43.22
N TYR A 1144 -12.21 9.42 42.21
CA TYR A 1144 -11.80 10.82 42.16
C TYR A 1144 -13.01 11.76 42.13
N VAL A 1145 -14.01 11.47 41.29
CA VAL A 1145 -15.23 12.29 41.16
C VAL A 1145 -16.01 12.32 42.48
N GLU A 1146 -16.22 11.17 43.13
CA GLU A 1146 -16.95 11.14 44.41
C GLU A 1146 -16.17 11.80 45.55
N SER A 1147 -14.83 11.64 45.58
CA SER A 1147 -14.00 12.33 46.57
C SER A 1147 -13.98 13.85 46.36
N PHE A 1148 -13.92 14.31 45.10
CA PHE A 1148 -13.99 15.73 44.76
C PHE A 1148 -15.35 16.35 45.12
N ILE A 1149 -16.46 15.68 44.79
CA ILE A 1149 -17.81 16.13 45.16
C ILE A 1149 -17.96 16.17 46.69
N ARG A 1150 -17.36 15.22 47.42
CA ARG A 1150 -17.36 15.23 48.89
C ARG A 1150 -16.55 16.40 49.43
N ALA A 1151 -15.33 16.64 48.94
CA ALA A 1151 -14.51 17.78 49.34
C ALA A 1151 -15.21 19.13 49.07
N LEU A 1152 -15.92 19.25 47.95
CA LEU A 1152 -16.79 20.41 47.66
C LEU A 1152 -17.89 20.59 48.71
N LYS A 1153 -18.52 19.49 49.15
CA LYS A 1153 -19.58 19.50 50.15
C LYS A 1153 -19.09 19.87 51.55
N ASP A 1154 -17.92 19.37 51.89
CA ASP A 1154 -17.30 19.53 53.20
C ASP A 1154 -16.55 20.88 53.33
N LYS A 1155 -16.52 21.68 52.25
CA LYS A 1155 -15.83 22.98 52.15
C LYS A 1155 -14.31 22.88 52.28
N ASP A 1156 -13.75 21.76 51.88
CA ASP A 1156 -12.32 21.47 52.01
C ASP A 1156 -11.49 22.12 50.88
N ILE A 1157 -12.09 22.53 49.76
CA ILE A 1157 -11.36 23.15 48.64
C ILE A 1157 -10.91 24.58 49.00
N SER A 1158 -9.59 24.77 49.07
CA SER A 1158 -8.94 25.99 49.54
C SER A 1158 -9.06 27.21 48.61
N ASN A 1159 -9.24 27.02 47.29
CA ASN A 1159 -9.34 28.09 46.30
C ASN A 1159 -10.37 27.78 45.21
N LEU A 1160 -11.39 28.65 45.08
CA LEU A 1160 -12.46 28.52 44.09
C LEU A 1160 -12.19 29.23 42.75
N ASN A 1161 -10.97 29.73 42.53
CA ASN A 1161 -10.57 30.31 41.25
C ASN A 1161 -10.62 29.23 40.14
N GLY A 1162 -11.36 29.50 39.06
CA GLY A 1162 -11.57 28.53 37.99
C GLY A 1162 -10.31 28.04 37.28
N ILE A 1163 -9.29 28.89 37.15
CA ILE A 1163 -8.00 28.53 36.55
C ILE A 1163 -7.22 27.60 37.48
N HIS A 1164 -7.24 27.85 38.79
CA HIS A 1164 -6.58 27.00 39.78
C HIS A 1164 -7.25 25.61 39.86
N ILE A 1165 -8.59 25.58 39.95
CA ILE A 1165 -9.37 24.34 39.95
C ILE A 1165 -9.12 23.54 38.67
N ARG A 1166 -9.07 24.22 37.50
CA ARG A 1166 -8.72 23.56 36.25
C ARG A 1166 -7.36 22.89 36.34
N ASP A 1167 -6.32 23.63 36.72
CA ASP A 1167 -4.95 23.11 36.75
C ASP A 1167 -4.85 21.87 37.65
N GLN A 1168 -5.54 21.89 38.79
CA GLN A 1168 -5.65 20.75 39.68
C GLN A 1168 -6.38 19.55 39.03
N ILE A 1169 -7.63 19.73 38.61
CA ILE A 1169 -8.45 18.63 38.07
C ILE A 1169 -7.79 18.03 36.82
N VAL A 1170 -7.26 18.86 35.92
CA VAL A 1170 -6.60 18.39 34.70
C VAL A 1170 -5.34 17.59 35.04
N THR A 1171 -4.54 18.05 36.00
CA THR A 1171 -3.34 17.32 36.46
C THR A 1171 -3.71 15.98 37.06
N ASP A 1172 -4.70 15.94 37.96
CA ASP A 1172 -5.16 14.72 38.61
C ASP A 1172 -5.74 13.71 37.60
N VAL A 1173 -6.54 14.17 36.65
CA VAL A 1173 -7.09 13.32 35.58
C VAL A 1173 -6.02 12.84 34.61
N PHE A 1174 -4.99 13.64 34.31
CA PHE A 1174 -3.84 13.17 33.53
C PHE A 1174 -3.06 12.07 34.25
N ARG A 1175 -2.92 12.15 35.58
CA ARG A 1175 -2.33 11.06 36.37
C ARG A 1175 -3.17 9.78 36.28
N ILE A 1176 -4.49 9.91 36.44
CA ILE A 1176 -5.43 8.79 36.27
C ILE A 1176 -5.29 8.16 34.87
N ILE A 1177 -5.23 8.97 33.81
CA ILE A 1177 -5.06 8.52 32.42
C ILE A 1177 -3.73 7.77 32.21
N ARG A 1178 -2.70 8.11 32.97
CA ARG A 1178 -1.40 7.43 32.95
C ARG A 1178 -1.33 6.17 33.83
N GLY A 1179 -2.44 5.79 34.47
CA GLY A 1179 -2.54 4.57 35.26
C GLY A 1179 -2.32 4.75 36.77
N ASP A 1180 -2.19 5.98 37.29
CA ASP A 1180 -2.20 6.20 38.75
C ASP A 1180 -3.59 5.88 39.32
N VAL A 1181 -3.67 4.93 40.24
CA VAL A 1181 -4.93 4.47 40.84
C VAL A 1181 -5.26 5.23 42.14
N ASP A 1182 -4.25 5.78 42.81
CA ASP A 1182 -4.36 6.49 44.08
C ASP A 1182 -4.24 8.01 43.87
N VAL A 1183 -5.23 8.59 43.19
CA VAL A 1183 -5.34 10.04 42.99
C VAL A 1183 -6.51 10.58 43.79
N SER A 1184 -6.22 11.39 44.80
CA SER A 1184 -7.21 12.16 45.55
C SER A 1184 -7.06 13.65 45.24
N PRO A 1185 -8.16 14.42 45.21
CA PRO A 1185 -8.08 15.86 45.02
C PRO A 1185 -7.17 16.47 46.10
N ARG A 1186 -6.12 17.18 45.68
CA ARG A 1186 -5.24 17.93 46.58
C ARG A 1186 -6.02 19.10 47.19
N VAL A 1187 -6.44 18.93 48.44
CA VAL A 1187 -7.13 19.91 49.29
C VAL A 1187 -6.31 21.20 49.43
#